data_AF-A0A7Y5W9W5-F1
#
_entry.id   AF-A0A7Y5W9W5-F1
#
_cell.length_a   1.000
_cell.length_b   1.000
_cell.length_c   1.000
_cell.angle_alpha   90.00
_cell.angle_beta   90.00
_cell.angle_gamma   90.00
#
_symmetry.space_group_name_H-M   'P 1'
#
loop_
_entity.id
_entity.type
_entity.pdbx_description
1 polymer ?
#
loop_
_entity_poly.entity_id
_entity_poly.type
_entity_poly.pdbx_seq_one_letter_code
_entity_poly.pdbx_strand_id
1 'polypeptide(L)'
;MKKLVLTLVALSSLALGAYAQYPVKSVYETQFRSEADLLAKKDLSPLIATQDSYSDTISIVAVVLEAPYQADGKRTYYSSSSPTIVRFNVADTTFLRTRDFAWNCINVATDLDSSFTPKDPLKLGQLEPGMIVKLTGRVREFLKSTQFELLKGRKEGGVTVYTNIVEVIDQVDLSEYPKTISLPIATFNVGTWVNNVTTTQQLVTGEPYESAPVSLTNVTVTGLIKNNGEAEIFIQDGSNNVFAVDNQANRFRSDQGLWPSGKPIAPVNARLDSIQGYISTYNSNGMYGINPINSDWVFVAPNMPPTISTWTKSRKYYAPNEATTITFSVGDNDGTLTKVAMNYRTSISDDFTEVLAVKGTGNDYSAIIPAVTEDSAFVEFYLTATDNGNSTTRQPTVDNYAFWVLTDAPSIGTIQFSRRSDTESLFKGDTLTVEGVVTSTRRLIGDVYLQNGTGPWSGIQIFGARTDSFEVGDLVRVTGTVDEFSGKTQIRYFTTADFTVLDRGVPLPAATPVASSDIMNGGSLSEAFESVLVSLANVYVINTNSNIATDGKSRGEILVSENESAISGLTIDDKANRNNHILPFINTLNVDYTLTKADSLKDLFTLGQKFETLSGIVDAFFLSYSLQPRDSADFGFNSGISVRDENPGAFELSQNYPNPFNPSTTIRFRVPVTSTVTIEVFNLLGQRVTTLVNKQIAANTNQVVTFNGAGLSSGLYFYQLKADNRVMATRKMMMIK
;
A
#
# COMPACT_ATOMS: atom_id res chain seq x y z
N MET A 1 1.19 -68.47 12.13
CA MET A 1 1.89 -67.24 11.68
C MET A 1 2.24 -66.27 12.82
N LYS A 2 1.38 -66.05 13.84
CA LYS A 2 1.64 -65.18 15.03
C LYS A 2 2.91 -65.47 15.87
N LYS A 3 3.51 -66.66 15.81
CA LYS A 3 4.74 -67.01 16.56
C LYS A 3 6.00 -67.06 15.70
N LEU A 4 5.89 -67.04 14.37
CA LEU A 4 7.06 -67.27 13.50
C LEU A 4 7.89 -66.00 13.29
N VAL A 5 7.25 -64.81 13.29
CA VAL A 5 7.91 -63.52 13.04
C VAL A 5 8.67 -63.01 14.27
N LEU A 6 8.10 -63.18 15.48
CA LEU A 6 8.79 -62.83 16.74
C LEU A 6 10.04 -63.71 16.97
N THR A 7 10.00 -64.94 16.48
CA THR A 7 11.12 -65.88 16.56
C THR A 7 12.20 -65.58 15.51
N LEU A 8 11.90 -64.94 14.37
CA LEU A 8 12.91 -64.55 13.38
C LEU A 8 13.75 -63.33 13.82
N VAL A 9 13.13 -62.32 14.45
CA VAL A 9 13.84 -61.14 14.97
C VAL A 9 14.67 -61.46 16.22
N ALA A 10 14.25 -62.47 16.99
CA ALA A 10 15.02 -62.99 18.12
C ALA A 10 16.07 -64.06 17.73
N LEU A 11 16.01 -64.65 16.52
CA LEU A 11 17.05 -65.58 16.03
C LEU A 11 18.10 -64.91 15.14
N SER A 12 17.81 -63.78 14.49
CA SER A 12 18.82 -63.00 13.78
C SER A 12 19.79 -62.27 14.73
N SER A 13 19.45 -62.18 16.02
CA SER A 13 20.27 -61.53 17.06
C SER A 13 21.41 -62.39 17.62
N LEU A 14 21.50 -63.68 17.25
CA LEU A 14 22.50 -64.60 17.81
C LEU A 14 23.75 -64.83 16.93
N ALA A 15 23.84 -64.19 15.76
CA ALA A 15 25.00 -64.34 14.90
C ALA A 15 25.29 -63.08 14.06
N LEU A 16 25.72 -62.00 14.71
CA LEU A 16 26.59 -60.97 14.12
C LEU A 16 27.19 -60.14 15.28
N GLY A 17 28.50 -59.95 15.25
CA GLY A 17 29.29 -59.35 16.33
C GLY A 17 28.84 -57.96 16.76
N ALA A 18 29.35 -57.52 17.91
CA ALA A 18 29.06 -56.25 18.59
C ALA A 18 28.98 -55.03 17.64
N TYR A 19 27.79 -54.72 17.14
CA TYR A 19 27.44 -53.43 16.57
C TYR A 19 26.54 -52.71 17.58
N ALA A 20 26.82 -51.43 17.84
CA ALA A 20 25.99 -50.60 18.73
C ALA A 20 24.56 -50.55 18.18
N GLN A 21 23.58 -51.07 18.91
CA GLN A 21 22.17 -50.94 18.56
C GLN A 21 21.69 -49.53 18.98
N TYR A 22 21.22 -48.75 18.01
CA TYR A 22 20.60 -47.45 18.28
C TYR A 22 19.18 -47.63 18.86
N PRO A 23 18.69 -46.70 19.70
CA PRO A 23 17.33 -46.75 20.22
C PRO A 23 16.31 -46.73 19.08
N VAL A 24 15.34 -47.63 19.10
CA VAL A 24 14.23 -47.63 18.13
C VAL A 24 13.13 -46.70 18.64
N LYS A 25 12.66 -45.79 17.79
CA LYS A 25 11.58 -44.84 18.06
C LYS A 25 10.48 -44.96 17.00
N SER A 26 9.24 -44.74 17.41
CA SER A 26 8.12 -44.55 16.49
C SER A 26 8.14 -43.14 15.89
N VAL A 27 7.53 -42.95 14.72
CA VAL A 27 7.37 -41.61 14.13
C VAL A 27 6.56 -40.69 15.03
N TYR A 28 5.54 -41.22 15.69
CA TYR A 28 4.78 -40.49 16.71
C TYR A 28 5.69 -39.91 17.79
N GLU A 29 6.57 -40.72 18.39
CA GLU A 29 7.53 -40.24 19.39
C GLU A 29 8.54 -39.21 18.84
N THR A 30 8.77 -39.18 17.53
CA THR A 30 9.67 -38.20 16.92
C THR A 30 9.05 -36.83 16.71
N GLN A 31 7.72 -36.73 16.63
CA GLN A 31 7.03 -35.48 16.24
C GLN A 31 6.03 -34.98 17.30
N PHE A 32 5.36 -35.88 18.01
CA PHE A 32 4.18 -35.54 18.82
C PHE A 32 4.41 -34.38 19.80
N ARG A 33 3.50 -33.41 19.73
CA ARG A 33 3.38 -32.30 20.68
C ARG A 33 1.97 -32.23 21.25
N SER A 34 1.88 -31.82 22.52
CA SER A 34 0.59 -31.63 23.18
C SER A 34 -0.11 -30.39 22.62
N GLU A 35 -1.46 -30.37 22.65
CA GLU A 35 -2.23 -29.19 22.25
C GLU A 35 -1.80 -27.93 23.02
N ALA A 36 -1.48 -28.06 24.30
CA ALA A 36 -0.98 -26.95 25.12
C ALA A 36 0.36 -26.40 24.62
N ASP A 37 1.26 -27.27 24.16
CA ASP A 37 2.54 -26.86 23.58
C ASP A 37 2.32 -26.15 22.23
N LEU A 38 1.44 -26.68 21.39
CA LEU A 38 1.13 -26.09 20.07
C LEU A 38 0.43 -24.73 20.19
N LEU A 39 -0.49 -24.58 21.14
CA LEU A 39 -1.10 -23.27 21.49
C LEU A 39 -0.05 -22.27 21.98
N ALA A 40 1.00 -22.74 22.65
CA ALA A 40 2.15 -21.95 23.06
C ALA A 40 3.22 -21.77 21.95
N LYS A 41 2.93 -22.19 20.70
CA LYS A 41 3.83 -22.16 19.55
C LYS A 41 5.13 -22.93 19.76
N LYS A 42 5.07 -24.08 20.44
CA LYS A 42 6.17 -25.02 20.62
C LYS A 42 5.94 -26.25 19.71
N ASP A 43 6.34 -26.11 18.46
CA ASP A 43 6.19 -27.10 17.38
C ASP A 43 7.42 -28.01 17.20
N LEU A 44 8.63 -27.52 17.48
CA LEU A 44 9.91 -28.25 17.43
C LEU A 44 9.79 -29.74 17.85
N SER A 45 10.42 -30.70 17.16
CA SER A 45 10.46 -32.11 17.66
C SER A 45 10.88 -32.25 19.13
N PRO A 46 10.29 -33.16 19.93
CA PRO A 46 10.70 -33.43 21.32
C PRO A 46 12.10 -34.06 21.46
N LEU A 47 12.70 -34.52 20.36
CA LEU A 47 14.01 -35.18 20.35
C LEU A 47 15.18 -34.22 20.11
N ILE A 48 14.90 -32.93 19.88
CA ILE A 48 15.92 -31.91 19.61
C ILE A 48 15.74 -30.70 20.53
N ALA A 49 16.83 -29.97 20.77
CA ALA A 49 16.85 -28.84 21.70
C ALA A 49 16.55 -27.50 21.03
N THR A 50 16.99 -27.33 19.77
CA THR A 50 16.82 -26.13 18.96
C THR A 50 16.55 -26.48 17.49
N GLN A 51 16.04 -25.54 16.71
CA GLN A 51 15.68 -25.72 15.30
C GLN A 51 16.86 -26.18 14.42
N ASP A 52 18.07 -25.72 14.72
CA ASP A 52 19.29 -26.07 13.97
C ASP A 52 20.06 -27.27 14.56
N SER A 53 19.50 -27.94 15.57
CA SER A 53 20.13 -29.08 16.22
C SER A 53 19.63 -30.41 15.67
N TYR A 54 20.49 -31.43 15.77
CA TYR A 54 20.13 -32.81 15.49
C TYR A 54 19.84 -33.55 16.80
N SER A 55 18.96 -34.54 16.73
CA SER A 55 18.81 -35.51 17.81
C SER A 55 20.05 -36.40 17.93
N ASP A 56 20.13 -37.17 19.01
CA ASP A 56 20.96 -38.37 19.03
C ASP A 56 20.59 -39.32 17.89
N THR A 57 21.51 -40.21 17.52
CA THR A 57 21.23 -41.21 16.50
C THR A 57 20.20 -42.22 17.02
N ILE A 58 19.10 -42.35 16.29
CA ILE A 58 18.02 -43.30 16.56
C ILE A 58 17.77 -44.17 15.32
N SER A 59 17.00 -45.24 15.51
CA SER A 59 16.39 -45.97 14.41
C SER A 59 14.88 -45.78 14.39
N ILE A 60 14.29 -45.73 13.19
CA ILE A 60 12.85 -45.81 13.00
C ILE A 60 12.55 -47.04 12.13
N VAL A 61 11.51 -47.81 12.45
CA VAL A 61 10.99 -48.88 11.57
C VAL A 61 9.80 -48.31 10.84
N ALA A 62 9.54 -48.64 9.58
CA ALA A 62 8.58 -47.88 8.79
C ALA A 62 8.15 -48.51 7.46
N VAL A 63 6.92 -48.27 7.03
CA VAL A 63 6.42 -48.57 5.68
C VAL A 63 6.75 -47.43 4.72
N VAL A 64 7.33 -47.78 3.57
CA VAL A 64 7.57 -46.87 2.44
C VAL A 64 6.21 -46.52 1.81
N LEU A 65 5.80 -45.25 1.81
CA LEU A 65 4.58 -44.80 1.12
C LEU A 65 4.80 -44.45 -0.35
N GLU A 66 6.00 -43.97 -0.67
CA GLU A 66 6.37 -43.48 -1.99
C GLU A 66 7.82 -43.88 -2.28
N ALA A 67 8.07 -44.36 -3.51
CA ALA A 67 9.41 -44.73 -3.95
C ALA A 67 10.35 -43.51 -4.01
N PRO A 68 11.66 -43.71 -3.86
CA PRO A 68 12.66 -42.74 -4.27
C PRO A 68 12.46 -42.32 -5.73
N TYR A 69 12.43 -41.03 -6.02
CA TYR A 69 12.23 -40.52 -7.38
C TYR A 69 13.50 -39.91 -7.98
N GLN A 70 13.70 -40.13 -9.28
CA GLN A 70 14.73 -39.49 -10.11
C GLN A 70 14.04 -38.72 -11.23
N ALA A 71 14.24 -37.41 -11.27
CA ALA A 71 13.77 -36.58 -12.37
C ALA A 71 14.72 -36.76 -13.57
N ASP A 72 14.30 -37.50 -14.61
CA ASP A 72 14.84 -37.51 -16.01
C ASP A 72 15.33 -38.85 -16.63
N GLY A 73 15.22 -39.99 -15.95
CA GLY A 73 15.64 -41.27 -16.54
C GLY A 73 17.16 -41.43 -16.76
N LYS A 74 17.98 -40.52 -16.24
CA LYS A 74 19.43 -40.72 -16.04
C LYS A 74 19.75 -40.68 -14.54
N ARG A 75 20.59 -41.61 -14.09
CA ARG A 75 21.03 -41.68 -12.68
C ARG A 75 21.93 -40.48 -12.36
N THR A 76 21.35 -39.39 -11.87
CA THR A 76 22.12 -38.24 -11.36
C THR A 76 21.47 -37.66 -10.10
N TYR A 77 22.30 -37.43 -9.08
CA TYR A 77 21.94 -37.16 -7.68
C TYR A 77 21.88 -35.65 -7.38
N TYR A 78 20.80 -35.23 -6.70
CA TYR A 78 20.56 -34.00 -5.90
C TYR A 78 21.05 -32.62 -6.40
N SER A 79 20.12 -31.64 -6.48
CA SER A 79 20.44 -30.23 -6.24
C SER A 79 20.45 -29.94 -4.74
N SER A 80 21.33 -29.03 -4.32
CA SER A 80 21.68 -28.64 -2.94
C SER A 80 20.55 -28.04 -2.08
N SER A 81 19.28 -28.18 -2.49
CA SER A 81 18.15 -27.44 -1.93
C SER A 81 16.88 -28.27 -1.70
N SER A 82 16.84 -29.56 -2.05
CA SER A 82 15.61 -30.35 -1.98
C SER A 82 15.80 -31.66 -1.21
N PRO A 83 15.37 -31.75 0.06
CA PRO A 83 15.34 -33.01 0.77
C PRO A 83 14.15 -33.82 0.27
N THR A 84 14.41 -34.84 -0.55
CA THR A 84 13.53 -36.01 -0.53
C THR A 84 14.37 -37.22 -0.87
N ILE A 85 14.24 -38.27 -0.08
CA ILE A 85 13.88 -39.59 -0.60
C ILE A 85 13.42 -40.44 0.59
N VAL A 86 12.16 -40.88 0.45
CA VAL A 86 11.32 -41.71 1.33
C VAL A 86 10.54 -40.96 2.42
N ARG A 87 9.21 -41.02 2.35
CA ARG A 87 8.32 -40.63 3.46
C ARG A 87 7.75 -41.91 4.06
N PHE A 88 7.90 -42.04 5.37
CA PHE A 88 7.58 -43.27 6.10
C PHE A 88 6.24 -43.17 6.79
N ASN A 89 5.41 -44.19 6.61
CA ASN A 89 4.32 -44.53 7.51
C ASN A 89 4.80 -45.63 8.44
N VAL A 90 5.07 -45.32 9.70
CA VAL A 90 5.42 -46.37 10.67
C VAL A 90 4.16 -46.90 11.32
N ALA A 91 3.73 -48.05 10.82
CA ALA A 91 3.13 -49.05 11.70
C ALA A 91 4.22 -49.55 12.65
N ASP A 92 4.11 -49.16 13.92
CA ASP A 92 5.00 -49.55 15.01
C ASP A 92 5.20 -51.07 15.04
N THR A 93 6.42 -51.52 15.35
CA THR A 93 6.78 -52.95 15.49
C THR A 93 6.04 -53.69 16.61
N THR A 94 5.19 -52.98 17.36
CA THR A 94 4.17 -53.55 18.26
C THR A 94 2.72 -53.29 17.82
N PHE A 95 2.45 -52.44 16.83
CA PHE A 95 1.11 -51.99 16.47
C PHE A 95 0.92 -51.77 14.96
N LEU A 96 0.52 -52.83 14.27
CA LEU A 96 -0.08 -52.82 12.92
C LEU A 96 -1.48 -52.15 12.86
N ARG A 97 -1.79 -51.15 13.70
CA ARG A 97 -3.11 -50.48 13.69
C ARG A 97 -3.07 -49.06 14.26
N THR A 98 -2.82 -48.08 13.40
CA THR A 98 -3.64 -46.84 13.39
C THR A 98 -4.03 -46.59 11.93
N ARG A 99 -5.32 -46.40 11.68
CA ARG A 99 -5.85 -46.12 10.34
C ARG A 99 -5.72 -44.63 9.98
N ASP A 100 -5.01 -43.86 10.81
CA ASP A 100 -5.04 -42.41 10.84
C ASP A 100 -3.64 -41.84 10.58
N PHE A 101 -3.56 -40.84 9.70
CA PHE A 101 -2.31 -40.20 9.31
C PHE A 101 -1.74 -39.22 10.35
N ALA A 102 -2.51 -38.91 11.39
CA ALA A 102 -2.12 -37.97 12.42
C ALA A 102 -0.86 -38.46 13.18
N TRP A 103 0.20 -37.65 13.20
CA TRP A 103 1.51 -37.87 13.84
C TRP A 103 2.27 -39.11 13.37
N ASN A 104 1.89 -39.68 12.23
CA ASN A 104 2.41 -40.98 11.78
C ASN A 104 3.20 -40.92 10.47
N CYS A 105 3.43 -39.73 9.93
CA CYS A 105 4.16 -39.52 8.68
C CYS A 105 5.42 -38.68 8.92
N ILE A 106 6.58 -39.09 8.40
CA ILE A 106 7.82 -38.30 8.48
C ILE A 106 8.53 -38.24 7.13
N ASN A 107 9.15 -37.09 6.85
CA ASN A 107 10.02 -36.91 5.68
C ASN A 107 11.42 -37.43 5.95
N VAL A 108 12.01 -38.15 5.00
CA VAL A 108 13.41 -38.59 5.07
C VAL A 108 14.28 -37.90 4.05
N ALA A 109 15.41 -37.43 4.55
CA ALA A 109 16.42 -36.69 3.83
C ALA A 109 17.77 -37.42 3.89
N THR A 110 18.57 -37.19 2.86
CA THR A 110 20.01 -37.50 2.87
C THR A 110 20.78 -36.18 3.00
N ASP A 111 21.88 -36.19 3.75
CA ASP A 111 22.74 -35.01 3.97
C ASP A 111 23.14 -34.30 2.64
N LEU A 112 23.02 -32.97 2.60
CA LEU A 112 23.01 -32.05 1.44
C LEU A 112 24.40 -31.69 0.86
N ASP A 113 25.44 -32.46 1.17
CA ASP A 113 26.80 -32.09 0.77
C ASP A 113 27.07 -32.42 -0.72
N SER A 114 27.20 -31.37 -1.53
CA SER A 114 27.45 -31.34 -2.99
C SER A 114 28.68 -32.10 -3.51
N SER A 115 29.45 -32.76 -2.63
CA SER A 115 30.72 -33.41 -2.94
C SER A 115 30.64 -34.92 -3.23
N PHE A 116 29.43 -35.50 -3.33
CA PHE A 116 29.24 -36.94 -3.45
C PHE A 116 29.15 -37.46 -4.91
N THR A 117 29.93 -38.48 -5.25
CA THR A 117 29.92 -39.16 -6.56
C THR A 117 29.24 -40.54 -6.44
N PRO A 118 28.37 -40.96 -7.38
CA PRO A 118 27.35 -41.98 -7.11
C PRO A 118 27.85 -43.42 -7.20
N LYS A 119 27.92 -44.07 -6.03
CA LYS A 119 27.61 -45.50 -5.89
C LYS A 119 26.67 -45.59 -4.70
N ASP A 120 25.37 -45.80 -4.93
CA ASP A 120 24.30 -45.85 -3.90
C ASP A 120 24.73 -46.70 -2.68
N PRO A 121 25.33 -46.09 -1.63
CA PRO A 121 25.86 -46.84 -0.50
C PRO A 121 24.76 -47.13 0.53
N LEU A 122 23.61 -46.47 0.37
CA LEU A 122 22.46 -46.49 1.26
C LEU A 122 21.37 -47.46 0.77
N LYS A 123 21.51 -48.01 -0.45
CA LYS A 123 20.53 -48.89 -1.11
C LYS A 123 19.15 -48.24 -1.26
N LEU A 124 19.07 -46.92 -1.35
CA LEU A 124 17.79 -46.23 -1.44
C LEU A 124 17.03 -46.61 -2.70
N GLY A 125 17.71 -46.81 -3.83
CA GLY A 125 17.08 -47.21 -5.10
C GLY A 125 16.48 -48.62 -5.12
N GLN A 126 16.48 -49.35 -3.99
CA GLN A 126 15.83 -50.65 -3.83
C GLN A 126 14.50 -50.56 -3.08
N LEU A 127 14.13 -49.37 -2.59
CA LEU A 127 12.93 -49.17 -1.78
C LEU A 127 11.71 -48.95 -2.66
N GLU A 128 10.68 -49.77 -2.44
CA GLU A 128 9.40 -49.70 -3.14
C GLU A 128 8.25 -49.46 -2.16
N PRO A 129 7.13 -48.85 -2.60
CA PRO A 129 5.95 -48.69 -1.76
C PRO A 129 5.49 -50.01 -1.15
N GLY A 130 5.19 -49.98 0.14
CA GLY A 130 4.76 -51.14 0.93
C GLY A 130 5.91 -51.87 1.62
N MET A 131 7.18 -51.59 1.30
CA MET A 131 8.30 -52.18 2.04
C MET A 131 8.33 -51.65 3.48
N ILE A 132 8.44 -52.55 4.46
CA ILE A 132 8.79 -52.22 5.84
C ILE A 132 10.30 -52.17 5.94
N VAL A 133 10.85 -51.04 6.36
CA VAL A 133 12.27 -50.83 6.50
C VAL A 133 12.63 -50.30 7.87
N LYS A 134 13.81 -50.63 8.36
CA LYS A 134 14.45 -49.96 9.48
C LYS A 134 15.47 -48.99 8.93
N LEU A 135 15.39 -47.75 9.38
CA LEU A 135 16.33 -46.70 9.08
C LEU A 135 17.11 -46.31 10.31
N THR A 136 18.32 -45.82 10.10
CA THR A 136 19.15 -45.25 11.17
C THR A 136 19.62 -43.85 10.78
N GLY A 137 19.37 -42.89 11.66
CA GLY A 137 19.46 -41.47 11.32
C GLY A 137 19.30 -40.57 12.54
N ARG A 138 19.06 -39.28 12.29
CA ARG A 138 18.83 -38.24 13.30
C ARG A 138 17.61 -37.42 12.92
N VAL A 139 16.88 -36.94 13.92
CA VAL A 139 15.78 -36.00 13.72
C VAL A 139 16.35 -34.58 13.64
N ARG A 140 15.78 -33.77 12.76
CA ARG A 140 16.13 -32.37 12.51
C ARG A 140 14.86 -31.58 12.21
N GLU A 141 14.91 -30.27 12.46
CA GLU A 141 13.91 -29.32 12.00
C GLU A 141 14.41 -28.54 10.78
N PHE A 142 13.59 -28.43 9.73
CA PHE A 142 13.93 -27.67 8.53
C PHE A 142 12.72 -26.87 8.06
N LEU A 143 12.87 -25.54 7.98
CA LEU A 143 11.78 -24.61 7.68
C LEU A 143 10.55 -24.77 8.59
N LYS A 144 10.74 -25.25 9.84
CA LYS A 144 9.65 -25.62 10.79
C LYS A 144 8.87 -26.86 10.35
N SER A 145 9.58 -27.84 9.82
CA SER A 145 9.08 -29.18 9.59
C SER A 145 10.05 -30.21 10.13
N THR A 146 9.53 -31.20 10.86
CA THR A 146 10.32 -32.30 11.39
C THR A 146 10.70 -33.26 10.27
N GLN A 147 11.99 -33.55 10.15
CA GLN A 147 12.56 -34.47 9.17
C GLN A 147 13.50 -35.48 9.84
N PHE A 148 13.65 -36.64 9.23
CA PHE A 148 14.59 -37.67 9.63
C PHE A 148 15.73 -37.76 8.61
N GLU A 149 16.95 -37.49 9.05
CA GLU A 149 18.12 -37.45 8.20
C GLU A 149 18.96 -38.73 8.37
N LEU A 150 19.24 -39.42 7.26
CA LEU A 150 20.06 -40.62 7.26
C LEU A 150 21.54 -40.27 7.50
N LEU A 151 22.23 -41.09 8.29
CA LEU A 151 23.65 -40.88 8.60
C LEU A 151 24.56 -41.07 7.36
N LYS A 152 25.62 -40.26 7.24
CA LYS A 152 26.79 -40.59 6.40
C LYS A 152 27.50 -41.83 6.96
N GLY A 153 28.10 -42.65 6.10
CA GLY A 153 28.96 -43.75 6.55
C GLY A 153 30.09 -43.23 7.46
N ARG A 154 30.50 -44.04 8.45
CA ARG A 154 31.59 -43.70 9.39
C ARG A 154 32.95 -43.87 8.72
N LYS A 155 33.93 -42.99 8.97
CA LYS A 155 35.32 -43.24 8.52
C LYS A 155 36.03 -44.17 9.50
N GLU A 156 36.39 -45.37 9.05
CA GLU A 156 37.28 -46.30 9.75
C GLU A 156 38.56 -46.48 8.94
N GLY A 157 39.72 -46.13 9.51
CA GLY A 157 41.02 -46.30 8.85
C GLY A 157 41.15 -45.58 7.50
N GLY A 158 40.43 -44.48 7.29
CA GLY A 158 40.41 -43.75 6.01
C GLY A 158 39.38 -44.25 4.99
N VAL A 159 38.64 -45.32 5.30
CA VAL A 159 37.56 -45.89 4.47
C VAL A 159 36.21 -45.52 5.06
N THR A 160 35.28 -45.06 4.22
CA THR A 160 33.90 -44.78 4.66
C THR A 160 33.11 -46.09 4.71
N VAL A 161 32.72 -46.52 5.91
CA VAL A 161 31.94 -47.72 6.19
C VAL A 161 30.48 -47.32 6.42
N TYR A 162 29.59 -47.83 5.57
CA TYR A 162 28.14 -47.65 5.71
C TYR A 162 27.56 -48.88 6.41
N THR A 163 27.36 -48.83 7.72
CA THR A 163 26.74 -49.93 8.47
C THR A 163 25.22 -49.77 8.47
N ASN A 164 24.50 -50.64 7.75
CA ASN A 164 23.06 -50.90 7.81
C ASN A 164 22.17 -49.67 8.11
N ILE A 165 22.32 -48.62 7.30
CA ILE A 165 21.54 -47.38 7.44
C ILE A 165 20.09 -47.58 6.98
N VAL A 166 19.89 -48.50 6.03
CA VAL A 166 18.58 -48.94 5.52
C VAL A 166 18.57 -50.47 5.51
N GLU A 167 17.60 -51.06 6.20
CA GLU A 167 17.37 -52.49 6.27
C GLU A 167 15.93 -52.78 5.87
N VAL A 168 15.70 -53.55 4.80
CA VAL A 168 14.35 -54.03 4.45
C VAL A 168 14.02 -55.23 5.34
N ILE A 169 12.95 -55.09 6.13
CA ILE A 169 12.52 -56.09 7.11
C ILE A 169 11.42 -56.98 6.54
N ASP A 170 10.42 -56.40 5.87
CA ASP A 170 9.23 -57.10 5.40
C ASP A 170 8.51 -56.25 4.31
N GLN A 171 7.33 -56.68 3.86
CA GLN A 171 6.48 -55.94 2.93
C GLN A 171 4.99 -56.09 3.26
N VAL A 172 4.22 -55.03 3.07
CA VAL A 172 2.77 -54.98 3.24
C VAL A 172 2.08 -54.60 1.94
N ASP A 173 0.83 -55.04 1.77
CA ASP A 173 -0.04 -54.57 0.70
C ASP A 173 -0.63 -53.20 1.08
N LEU A 174 -0.31 -52.17 0.29
CA LEU A 174 -0.81 -50.81 0.49
C LEU A 174 -2.28 -50.64 0.05
N SER A 175 -2.88 -51.63 -0.62
CA SER A 175 -4.28 -51.56 -1.06
C SER A 175 -5.28 -51.44 0.11
N GLU A 176 -4.88 -51.87 1.31
CA GLU A 176 -5.68 -51.80 2.53
C GLU A 176 -5.51 -50.49 3.32
N TYR A 177 -4.61 -49.60 2.89
CA TYR A 177 -4.35 -48.30 3.54
C TYR A 177 -5.03 -47.17 2.77
N PRO A 178 -5.64 -46.17 3.45
CA PRO A 178 -6.11 -44.97 2.76
C PRO A 178 -4.93 -44.32 2.04
N LYS A 179 -5.12 -43.87 0.78
CA LYS A 179 -4.07 -43.20 0.01
C LYS A 179 -3.87 -41.75 0.43
N THR A 180 -4.94 -41.10 0.90
CA THR A 180 -4.98 -39.71 1.36
C THR A 180 -6.09 -39.54 2.38
N ILE A 181 -6.01 -38.52 3.23
CA ILE A 181 -7.13 -38.03 4.07
C ILE A 181 -7.70 -36.72 3.52
N SER A 182 -9.03 -36.60 3.46
CA SER A 182 -9.67 -35.36 3.03
C SER A 182 -9.81 -34.38 4.20
N LEU A 183 -9.17 -33.21 4.10
CA LEU A 183 -9.22 -32.16 5.13
C LEU A 183 -9.47 -30.79 4.46
N PRO A 184 -10.17 -29.84 5.12
CA PRO A 184 -10.30 -28.48 4.62
C PRO A 184 -9.01 -27.67 4.80
N ILE A 185 -8.82 -26.62 4.00
CA ILE A 185 -7.67 -25.70 4.15
C ILE A 185 -7.61 -25.10 5.57
N ALA A 186 -8.76 -24.78 6.16
CA ALA A 186 -8.88 -24.24 7.51
C ALA A 186 -8.26 -25.12 8.62
N THR A 187 -8.01 -26.42 8.35
CA THR A 187 -7.25 -27.29 9.25
C THR A 187 -5.80 -26.85 9.41
N PHE A 188 -5.24 -26.14 8.42
CA PHE A 188 -3.84 -25.78 8.36
C PHE A 188 -3.62 -24.28 8.37
N ASN A 189 -4.39 -23.53 7.58
CA ASN A 189 -4.22 -22.09 7.38
C ASN A 189 -5.56 -21.38 7.47
N VAL A 190 -5.60 -20.24 8.15
CA VAL A 190 -6.76 -19.33 8.16
C VAL A 190 -6.31 -17.93 7.75
N GLY A 191 -7.03 -17.29 6.83
CA GLY A 191 -6.72 -15.94 6.35
C GLY A 191 -6.62 -15.83 4.83
N THR A 192 -6.57 -14.59 4.34
CA THR A 192 -6.74 -14.26 2.92
C THR A 192 -5.43 -13.93 2.22
N TRP A 193 -5.43 -13.97 0.89
CA TRP A 193 -4.28 -13.60 0.08
C TRP A 193 -4.34 -12.10 -0.28
N VAL A 194 -3.89 -11.23 0.64
CA VAL A 194 -3.72 -9.78 0.37
C VAL A 194 -2.23 -9.43 0.49
N ASN A 195 -1.68 -8.77 -0.53
CA ASN A 195 -0.30 -8.25 -0.55
C ASN A 195 0.80 -9.28 -0.18
N ASN A 196 0.81 -10.45 -0.83
CA ASN A 196 1.79 -11.53 -0.59
C ASN A 196 1.76 -12.14 0.84
N VAL A 197 0.62 -12.77 1.16
CA VAL A 197 0.37 -13.69 2.30
C VAL A 197 0.07 -13.01 3.65
N THR A 198 -1.21 -12.98 4.04
CA THR A 198 -1.69 -12.72 5.41
C THR A 198 -2.46 -13.94 5.93
N THR A 199 -1.74 -15.05 6.15
CA THR A 199 -2.30 -16.30 6.67
C THR A 199 -1.78 -16.61 8.07
N THR A 200 -2.62 -17.18 8.93
CA THR A 200 -2.27 -17.69 10.25
C THR A 200 -2.20 -19.21 10.23
N GLN A 201 -1.03 -19.76 10.57
CA GLN A 201 -0.82 -21.20 10.76
C GLN A 201 -1.67 -21.74 11.90
N GLN A 202 -2.32 -22.87 11.68
CA GLN A 202 -3.11 -23.59 12.67
C GLN A 202 -2.30 -24.79 13.19
N LEU A 203 -1.36 -24.55 14.11
CA LEU A 203 -0.48 -25.62 14.64
C LEU A 203 -1.27 -26.77 15.30
N VAL A 204 -2.29 -26.46 16.10
CA VAL A 204 -3.05 -27.49 16.85
C VAL A 204 -3.73 -28.50 15.92
N THR A 205 -4.24 -28.04 14.78
CA THR A 205 -5.05 -28.83 13.85
C THR A 205 -4.26 -29.31 12.63
N GLY A 206 -3.22 -28.56 12.23
CA GLY A 206 -2.40 -28.84 11.05
C GLY A 206 -1.17 -29.69 11.33
N GLU A 207 -0.47 -29.45 12.44
CA GLU A 207 0.78 -30.15 12.80
C GLU A 207 0.65 -31.69 12.85
N PRO A 208 -0.47 -32.26 13.36
CA PRO A 208 -0.67 -33.70 13.30
C PRO A 208 -0.57 -34.27 11.88
N TYR A 209 -0.85 -33.50 10.85
CA TYR A 209 -0.83 -33.98 9.46
C TYR A 209 0.41 -33.50 8.70
N GLU A 210 1.42 -32.97 9.39
CA GLU A 210 2.70 -32.70 8.76
C GLU A 210 3.25 -33.97 8.09
N SER A 211 3.78 -33.83 6.87
CA SER A 211 4.28 -34.92 6.05
C SER A 211 3.24 -35.98 5.64
N ALA A 212 1.97 -35.81 5.99
CA ALA A 212 0.89 -36.73 5.64
C ALA A 212 0.32 -36.46 4.24
N PRO A 213 -0.15 -37.50 3.52
CA PRO A 213 -0.85 -37.34 2.27
C PRO A 213 -2.29 -36.85 2.51
N VAL A 214 -2.58 -35.64 2.06
CA VAL A 214 -3.86 -34.96 2.24
C VAL A 214 -4.51 -34.68 0.89
N SER A 215 -5.83 -34.76 0.84
CA SER A 215 -6.67 -34.31 -0.27
C SER A 215 -7.43 -33.06 0.16
N LEU A 216 -7.16 -31.94 -0.48
CA LEU A 216 -7.97 -30.73 -0.36
C LEU A 216 -9.03 -30.78 -1.46
N THR A 217 -10.30 -30.53 -1.15
CA THR A 217 -11.40 -30.62 -2.12
C THR A 217 -12.05 -29.27 -2.34
N ASN A 218 -12.62 -29.06 -3.54
CA ASN A 218 -13.36 -27.85 -3.89
C ASN A 218 -12.56 -26.56 -3.66
N VAL A 219 -11.37 -26.49 -4.26
CA VAL A 219 -10.47 -25.33 -4.13
C VAL A 219 -10.39 -24.57 -5.45
N THR A 220 -10.05 -23.28 -5.39
CA THR A 220 -9.89 -22.41 -6.57
C THR A 220 -8.47 -21.88 -6.64
N VAL A 221 -7.85 -21.90 -7.81
CA VAL A 221 -6.54 -21.27 -8.03
C VAL A 221 -6.69 -19.75 -7.96
N THR A 222 -5.95 -19.09 -7.09
CA THR A 222 -6.04 -17.63 -6.87
C THR A 222 -4.83 -16.85 -7.33
N GLY A 223 -3.68 -17.51 -7.39
CA GLY A 223 -2.41 -16.86 -7.70
C GLY A 223 -1.51 -17.78 -8.48
N LEU A 224 -0.76 -17.19 -9.40
CA LEU A 224 0.36 -17.83 -10.09
C LEU A 224 1.51 -16.82 -10.10
N ILE A 225 2.51 -17.06 -9.25
CA ILE A 225 3.75 -16.26 -9.24
C ILE A 225 4.78 -17.01 -10.08
N LYS A 226 5.54 -16.32 -10.93
CA LYS A 226 6.66 -16.90 -11.70
C LYS A 226 7.95 -16.18 -11.34
N ASN A 227 8.87 -16.86 -10.67
CA ASN A 227 10.16 -16.32 -10.22
C ASN A 227 11.29 -17.26 -10.62
N ASN A 228 12.29 -16.80 -11.39
CA ASN A 228 13.54 -17.53 -11.65
C ASN A 228 13.39 -19.01 -12.13
N GLY A 229 12.35 -19.32 -12.90
CA GLY A 229 12.06 -20.69 -13.37
C GLY A 229 11.23 -21.52 -12.38
N GLU A 230 10.96 -20.99 -11.19
CA GLU A 230 10.01 -21.49 -10.20
C GLU A 230 8.64 -20.78 -10.35
N ALA A 231 7.54 -21.49 -10.17
CA ALA A 231 6.19 -20.93 -10.24
C ALA A 231 5.40 -21.53 -9.11
N GLU A 232 4.73 -20.65 -8.40
CA GLU A 232 4.03 -20.96 -7.17
C GLU A 232 2.55 -20.75 -7.46
N ILE A 233 1.77 -21.80 -7.27
CA ILE A 233 0.31 -21.73 -7.38
C ILE A 233 -0.24 -21.52 -5.97
N PHE A 234 -1.15 -20.57 -5.83
CA PHE A 234 -1.95 -20.42 -4.63
C PHE A 234 -3.36 -20.92 -4.90
N ILE A 235 -3.91 -21.67 -3.96
CA ILE A 235 -5.28 -22.15 -3.98
C ILE A 235 -6.03 -21.61 -2.77
N GLN A 236 -7.34 -21.40 -2.91
CA GLN A 236 -8.21 -21.02 -1.81
C GLN A 236 -9.43 -21.93 -1.69
N ASP A 237 -9.97 -22.04 -0.49
CA ASP A 237 -11.30 -22.61 -0.26
C ASP A 237 -12.40 -21.53 -0.43
N GLY A 238 -13.66 -21.95 -0.35
CA GLY A 238 -14.81 -21.04 -0.43
C GLY A 238 -14.96 -20.06 0.75
N SER A 239 -14.07 -20.12 1.75
CA SER A 239 -13.98 -19.21 2.89
C SER A 239 -12.74 -18.30 2.82
N ASN A 240 -12.12 -18.20 1.63
CA ASN A 240 -10.93 -17.42 1.34
C ASN A 240 -9.67 -17.85 2.11
N ASN A 241 -9.64 -19.05 2.71
CA ASN A 241 -8.42 -19.57 3.32
C ASN A 241 -7.47 -20.08 2.25
N VAL A 242 -6.18 -19.78 2.38
CA VAL A 242 -5.20 -19.96 1.29
C VAL A 242 -4.21 -21.08 1.61
N PHE A 243 -3.80 -21.81 0.56
CA PHE A 243 -2.72 -22.79 0.57
C PHE A 243 -1.73 -22.48 -0.55
N ALA A 244 -0.44 -22.65 -0.27
CA ALA A 244 0.56 -22.74 -1.33
C ALA A 244 0.62 -24.17 -1.89
N VAL A 245 0.71 -24.29 -3.20
CA VAL A 245 1.06 -25.54 -3.88
C VAL A 245 2.53 -25.44 -4.25
N ASP A 246 3.35 -26.19 -3.53
CA ASP A 246 4.82 -26.08 -3.56
C ASP A 246 5.45 -27.26 -4.32
N ASN A 247 6.67 -27.03 -4.83
CA ASN A 247 7.40 -27.92 -5.69
C ASN A 247 8.49 -28.75 -4.99
N GLN A 248 8.64 -28.68 -3.65
CA GLN A 248 9.80 -29.03 -2.77
C GLN A 248 10.81 -30.13 -3.19
N ALA A 249 10.47 -30.99 -4.16
CA ALA A 249 11.30 -32.01 -4.77
C ALA A 249 11.62 -31.79 -6.27
N ASN A 250 11.49 -30.56 -6.81
CA ASN A 250 11.59 -30.25 -8.24
C ASN A 250 10.68 -31.10 -9.15
N ARG A 251 9.64 -31.73 -8.58
CA ARG A 251 8.66 -32.51 -9.33
C ARG A 251 7.72 -31.60 -10.10
N PHE A 252 7.45 -30.41 -9.59
CA PHE A 252 6.64 -29.40 -10.26
C PHE A 252 7.56 -28.41 -10.98
N ARG A 253 7.58 -28.48 -12.32
CA ARG A 253 8.43 -27.66 -13.20
C ARG A 253 7.63 -26.55 -13.85
N SER A 254 7.68 -25.45 -13.15
CA SER A 254 7.11 -24.15 -13.45
C SER A 254 7.75 -23.35 -14.58
N ASP A 255 9.00 -23.60 -14.90
CA ASP A 255 9.68 -23.04 -16.08
C ASP A 255 8.97 -23.46 -17.37
N GLN A 256 8.32 -24.64 -17.35
CA GLN A 256 7.50 -25.17 -18.44
C GLN A 256 6.00 -24.89 -18.28
N GLY A 257 5.56 -24.43 -17.10
CA GLY A 257 4.13 -24.25 -16.80
C GLY A 257 3.36 -25.57 -16.66
N LEU A 258 4.01 -26.65 -16.24
CA LEU A 258 3.44 -28.01 -16.23
C LEU A 258 3.46 -28.65 -14.82
N TRP A 259 2.41 -29.41 -14.50
CA TRP A 259 2.38 -30.38 -13.41
C TRP A 259 3.44 -31.50 -13.60
N PRO A 260 3.79 -32.28 -12.56
CA PRO A 260 4.84 -33.31 -12.60
C PRO A 260 4.79 -34.39 -13.69
N SER A 261 3.70 -34.49 -14.46
CA SER A 261 3.57 -35.41 -15.61
C SER A 261 3.59 -34.71 -16.98
N GLY A 262 3.83 -33.40 -17.02
CA GLY A 262 3.70 -32.60 -18.23
C GLY A 262 2.28 -32.11 -18.55
N LYS A 263 1.29 -32.25 -17.66
CA LYS A 263 -0.04 -31.61 -17.84
C LYS A 263 0.06 -30.10 -17.60
N PRO A 264 -0.65 -29.23 -18.32
CA PRO A 264 -0.67 -27.79 -18.05
C PRO A 264 -1.16 -27.44 -16.64
N ILE A 265 -0.50 -26.47 -16.00
CA ILE A 265 -0.97 -25.88 -14.75
C ILE A 265 -2.35 -25.23 -14.95
N ALA A 266 -3.26 -25.45 -13.99
CA ALA A 266 -4.57 -24.82 -14.01
C ALA A 266 -4.43 -23.28 -13.88
N PRO A 267 -5.11 -22.47 -14.72
CA PRO A 267 -4.97 -21.01 -14.69
C PRO A 267 -5.58 -20.41 -13.42
N VAL A 268 -5.25 -19.14 -13.14
CA VAL A 268 -5.93 -18.37 -12.09
C VAL A 268 -7.44 -18.37 -12.35
N ASN A 269 -8.22 -18.53 -11.27
CA ASN A 269 -9.66 -18.78 -11.21
C ASN A 269 -10.12 -20.20 -11.59
N ALA A 270 -9.22 -21.11 -11.95
CA ALA A 270 -9.60 -22.50 -12.19
C ALA A 270 -10.03 -23.19 -10.89
N ARG A 271 -11.13 -23.94 -10.94
CA ARG A 271 -11.60 -24.77 -9.84
C ARG A 271 -11.00 -26.17 -9.93
N LEU A 272 -10.46 -26.65 -8.81
CA LEU A 272 -9.99 -28.02 -8.64
C LEU A 272 -11.00 -28.76 -7.75
N ASP A 273 -11.55 -29.87 -8.25
CA ASP A 273 -12.41 -30.75 -7.44
C ASP A 273 -11.61 -31.34 -6.27
N SER A 274 -10.36 -31.72 -6.52
CA SER A 274 -9.40 -31.96 -5.46
C SER A 274 -7.96 -31.79 -5.90
N ILE A 275 -7.11 -31.47 -4.94
CA ILE A 275 -5.67 -31.52 -5.05
C ILE A 275 -5.12 -32.35 -3.90
N GLN A 276 -4.33 -33.36 -4.25
CA GLN A 276 -3.70 -34.29 -3.34
C GLN A 276 -2.20 -34.04 -3.31
N GLY A 277 -1.62 -34.20 -2.14
CA GLY A 277 -0.21 -33.99 -1.94
C GLY A 277 0.16 -34.13 -0.49
N TYR A 278 1.46 -34.07 -0.22
CA TYR A 278 1.94 -34.13 1.14
C TYR A 278 2.03 -32.74 1.76
N ILE A 279 1.67 -32.63 3.03
CA ILE A 279 1.77 -31.38 3.76
C ILE A 279 3.23 -31.11 4.16
N SER A 280 3.63 -29.85 4.07
CA SER A 280 4.90 -29.33 4.61
C SER A 280 4.71 -27.86 5.01
N THR A 281 5.67 -27.31 5.74
CA THR A 281 5.77 -25.86 5.88
C THR A 281 6.39 -25.27 4.59
N TYR A 282 5.68 -24.30 3.99
CA TYR A 282 6.04 -23.67 2.71
C TYR A 282 7.11 -22.59 2.87
N ASN A 283 7.08 -21.80 3.95
CA ASN A 283 8.06 -20.73 4.18
C ASN A 283 8.41 -20.53 5.66
N SER A 284 9.47 -19.76 5.92
CA SER A 284 9.93 -19.46 7.29
C SER A 284 8.89 -18.72 8.14
N ASN A 285 7.89 -18.09 7.50
CA ASN A 285 6.77 -17.43 8.19
C ASN A 285 5.76 -18.42 8.77
N GLY A 286 5.84 -19.72 8.43
CA GLY A 286 5.00 -20.77 8.98
C GLY A 286 3.69 -20.95 8.24
N MET A 287 3.61 -20.77 6.92
CA MET A 287 2.43 -21.19 6.18
C MET A 287 2.55 -22.67 5.81
N TYR A 288 1.50 -23.50 5.99
CA TYR A 288 1.52 -24.85 5.41
C TYR A 288 1.25 -24.81 3.91
N GLY A 289 1.94 -25.69 3.17
CA GLY A 289 1.80 -25.91 1.74
C GLY A 289 1.55 -27.39 1.42
N ILE A 290 1.03 -27.65 0.22
CA ILE A 290 0.74 -28.99 -0.28
C ILE A 290 1.69 -29.29 -1.44
N ASN A 291 2.25 -30.50 -1.45
CA ASN A 291 3.23 -30.92 -2.45
C ASN A 291 2.66 -32.08 -3.28
N PRO A 292 2.07 -31.81 -4.46
CA PRO A 292 1.64 -32.85 -5.38
C PRO A 292 2.84 -33.57 -5.98
N ILE A 293 2.82 -34.91 -5.99
CA ILE A 293 3.93 -35.74 -6.49
C ILE A 293 3.65 -36.43 -7.83
N ASN A 294 2.39 -36.44 -8.28
CA ASN A 294 1.98 -36.90 -9.61
C ASN A 294 0.84 -36.02 -10.16
N SER A 295 0.54 -36.14 -11.45
CA SER A 295 -0.53 -35.39 -12.12
C SER A 295 -1.93 -35.94 -11.96
N ASP A 296 -2.05 -37.15 -11.46
CA ASP A 296 -3.32 -37.83 -11.22
C ASP A 296 -3.84 -37.52 -9.80
N TRP A 297 -3.08 -36.73 -9.06
CA TRP A 297 -3.40 -36.15 -7.75
C TRP A 297 -3.98 -34.74 -7.87
N VAL A 298 -4.06 -34.19 -9.09
CA VAL A 298 -4.75 -32.94 -9.37
C VAL A 298 -5.98 -33.26 -10.22
N PHE A 299 -7.15 -33.16 -9.58
CA PHE A 299 -8.43 -33.38 -10.23
C PHE A 299 -9.04 -32.02 -10.53
N VAL A 300 -8.85 -31.58 -11.78
CA VAL A 300 -9.48 -30.37 -12.30
C VAL A 300 -10.97 -30.64 -12.46
N ALA A 301 -11.82 -29.71 -12.00
CA ALA A 301 -13.26 -29.87 -12.12
C ALA A 301 -13.68 -29.95 -13.60
N PRO A 302 -14.71 -30.74 -13.96
CA PRO A 302 -15.16 -30.91 -15.34
C PRO A 302 -15.93 -29.70 -15.92
N ASN A 303 -16.09 -28.62 -15.14
CA ASN A 303 -16.74 -27.38 -15.55
C ASN A 303 -15.92 -26.18 -15.04
N MET A 304 -14.93 -25.75 -15.82
CA MET A 304 -14.06 -24.62 -15.56
C MET A 304 -14.67 -23.37 -16.20
N PRO A 305 -14.82 -22.26 -15.46
CA PRO A 305 -15.24 -21.00 -16.05
C PRO A 305 -14.36 -20.63 -17.25
N PRO A 306 -14.94 -20.06 -18.32
CA PRO A 306 -14.18 -19.54 -19.44
C PRO A 306 -13.09 -18.54 -19.03
N THR A 307 -12.03 -18.42 -19.81
CA THR A 307 -11.03 -17.36 -19.65
C THR A 307 -11.33 -16.22 -20.62
N ILE A 308 -11.14 -14.97 -20.18
CA ILE A 308 -11.25 -13.78 -21.04
C ILE A 308 -9.93 -13.02 -20.95
N SER A 309 -9.32 -12.70 -22.09
CA SER A 309 -8.11 -11.87 -22.13
C SER A 309 -8.39 -10.48 -21.56
N THR A 310 -7.43 -9.89 -20.86
CA THR A 310 -7.50 -8.47 -20.49
C THR A 310 -7.59 -7.62 -21.74
N TRP A 311 -8.57 -6.72 -21.78
CA TRP A 311 -8.63 -5.71 -22.83
C TRP A 311 -7.48 -4.72 -22.65
N THR A 312 -6.57 -4.68 -23.61
CA THR A 312 -5.44 -3.74 -23.61
C THR A 312 -5.88 -2.42 -24.23
N LYS A 313 -5.83 -1.36 -23.41
CA LYS A 313 -6.22 0.02 -23.77
C LYS A 313 -5.44 0.49 -25.00
N SER A 314 -6.07 0.59 -26.16
CA SER A 314 -5.47 1.25 -27.32
C SER A 314 -5.80 2.76 -27.36
N ARG A 315 -6.97 3.17 -26.85
CA ARG A 315 -7.39 4.57 -26.68
C ARG A 315 -8.21 4.75 -25.41
N LYS A 316 -7.99 5.88 -24.71
CA LYS A 316 -8.73 6.28 -23.51
C LYS A 316 -9.83 7.30 -23.78
N TYR A 317 -9.91 7.80 -25.02
CA TYR A 317 -11.01 8.61 -25.51
C TYR A 317 -11.24 8.43 -27.02
N TYR A 318 -12.46 8.71 -27.48
CA TYR A 318 -12.92 8.61 -28.86
C TYR A 318 -13.74 9.85 -29.25
N ALA A 319 -13.85 10.16 -30.53
CA ALA A 319 -14.64 11.31 -30.97
C ALA A 319 -16.15 11.00 -30.88
N PRO A 320 -17.01 12.01 -30.67
CA PRO A 320 -18.45 11.82 -30.78
C PRO A 320 -18.84 11.26 -32.14
N ASN A 321 -19.86 10.42 -32.16
CA ASN A 321 -20.35 9.70 -33.35
C ASN A 321 -19.40 8.61 -33.89
N GLU A 322 -18.30 8.30 -33.19
CA GLU A 322 -17.43 7.16 -33.48
C GLU A 322 -17.96 5.90 -32.77
N ALA A 323 -18.22 4.82 -33.51
CA ALA A 323 -18.55 3.54 -32.90
C ALA A 323 -17.26 2.82 -32.48
N THR A 324 -17.25 2.24 -31.28
CA THR A 324 -16.04 1.64 -30.70
C THR A 324 -16.12 0.12 -30.76
N THR A 325 -15.17 -0.52 -31.46
CA THR A 325 -15.05 -1.97 -31.50
C THR A 325 -14.11 -2.45 -30.40
N ILE A 326 -14.63 -3.28 -29.49
CA ILE A 326 -13.89 -3.93 -28.41
C ILE A 326 -13.54 -5.35 -28.85
N THR A 327 -12.25 -5.65 -28.95
CA THR A 327 -11.73 -6.97 -29.33
C THR A 327 -11.03 -7.65 -28.16
N PHE A 328 -11.29 -8.94 -27.97
CA PHE A 328 -10.73 -9.74 -26.88
C PHE A 328 -10.75 -11.23 -27.28
N SER A 329 -9.96 -12.05 -26.60
CA SER A 329 -9.97 -13.50 -26.81
C SER A 329 -10.64 -14.21 -25.64
N VAL A 330 -11.42 -15.25 -25.92
CA VAL A 330 -12.10 -16.09 -24.93
C VAL A 330 -11.69 -17.55 -25.15
N GLY A 331 -11.23 -18.20 -24.10
CA GLY A 331 -10.89 -19.62 -24.10
C GLY A 331 -11.80 -20.41 -23.17
N ASP A 332 -12.13 -21.63 -23.55
CA ASP A 332 -12.82 -22.59 -22.69
C ASP A 332 -11.98 -23.88 -22.69
N ASN A 333 -11.56 -24.31 -21.51
CA ASN A 333 -10.52 -25.34 -21.36
C ASN A 333 -11.11 -26.75 -21.19
N ASP A 334 -12.40 -26.87 -20.90
CA ASP A 334 -13.08 -28.16 -20.71
C ASP A 334 -14.46 -28.23 -21.36
N GLY A 335 -14.92 -27.14 -21.98
CA GLY A 335 -16.25 -27.07 -22.55
C GLY A 335 -16.34 -26.34 -23.89
N THR A 336 -17.58 -25.95 -24.16
CA THR A 336 -17.93 -25.04 -25.24
C THR A 336 -18.64 -23.83 -24.65
N LEU A 337 -18.26 -22.65 -25.14
CA LEU A 337 -18.91 -21.38 -24.80
C LEU A 337 -20.39 -21.38 -25.23
N THR A 338 -21.29 -21.07 -24.30
CA THR A 338 -22.72 -20.86 -24.56
C THR A 338 -23.08 -19.40 -24.77
N LYS A 339 -22.36 -18.48 -24.12
CA LYS A 339 -22.60 -17.04 -24.25
C LYS A 339 -21.29 -16.27 -24.09
N VAL A 340 -21.08 -15.28 -24.96
CA VAL A 340 -20.03 -14.28 -24.79
C VAL A 340 -20.67 -12.92 -25.02
N ALA A 341 -20.51 -12.00 -24.07
CA ALA A 341 -21.16 -10.70 -24.10
C ALA A 341 -20.25 -9.60 -23.54
N MET A 342 -20.59 -8.38 -23.90
CA MET A 342 -20.09 -7.14 -23.30
C MET A 342 -21.27 -6.42 -22.71
N ASN A 343 -21.12 -5.94 -21.48
CA ASN A 343 -22.10 -5.11 -20.80
C ASN A 343 -21.51 -3.71 -20.71
N TYR A 344 -22.17 -2.73 -21.33
CA TYR A 344 -21.70 -1.34 -21.33
C TYR A 344 -22.78 -0.37 -20.84
N ARG A 345 -22.36 0.79 -20.34
CA ARG A 345 -23.23 1.91 -20.02
C ARG A 345 -22.56 3.22 -20.39
N THR A 346 -23.34 4.29 -20.43
CA THR A 346 -22.87 5.66 -20.65
C THR A 346 -23.25 6.52 -19.45
N SER A 347 -22.72 7.74 -19.34
CA SER A 347 -23.11 8.71 -18.31
C SER A 347 -24.60 9.05 -18.27
N ILE A 348 -25.38 8.68 -19.29
CA ILE A 348 -26.83 8.90 -19.39
C ILE A 348 -27.64 7.93 -18.54
N SER A 349 -27.12 6.73 -18.26
CA SER A 349 -27.85 5.67 -17.54
C SER A 349 -26.94 4.85 -16.65
N ASP A 350 -27.40 4.56 -15.43
CA ASP A 350 -26.68 3.66 -14.52
C ASP A 350 -26.83 2.18 -14.90
N ASP A 351 -27.82 1.86 -15.74
CA ASP A 351 -28.11 0.50 -16.20
C ASP A 351 -27.16 0.05 -17.31
N PHE A 352 -26.70 -1.20 -17.22
CA PHE A 352 -25.87 -1.80 -18.26
C PHE A 352 -26.73 -2.38 -19.40
N THR A 353 -26.33 -2.06 -20.62
CA THR A 353 -26.84 -2.68 -21.85
C THR A 353 -25.93 -3.84 -22.23
N GLU A 354 -26.52 -5.03 -22.37
CA GLU A 354 -25.80 -6.23 -22.84
C GLU A 354 -25.75 -6.28 -24.37
N VAL A 355 -24.57 -6.56 -24.90
CA VAL A 355 -24.29 -6.77 -26.33
C VAL A 355 -23.64 -8.13 -26.49
N LEU A 356 -24.25 -9.01 -27.28
CA LEU A 356 -23.65 -10.29 -27.62
C LEU A 356 -22.40 -10.07 -28.50
N ALA A 357 -21.30 -10.70 -28.13
CA ALA A 357 -20.06 -10.61 -28.89
C ALA A 357 -20.11 -11.50 -30.13
N VAL A 358 -19.57 -11.00 -31.24
CA VAL A 358 -19.42 -11.72 -32.50
C VAL A 358 -18.11 -12.50 -32.48
N LYS A 359 -18.20 -13.82 -32.70
CA LYS A 359 -17.04 -14.71 -32.80
C LYS A 359 -16.27 -14.44 -34.09
N GLY A 360 -14.96 -14.25 -33.97
CA GLY A 360 -14.00 -14.13 -35.06
C GLY A 360 -13.27 -15.45 -35.33
N THR A 361 -11.98 -15.36 -35.69
CA THR A 361 -11.11 -16.52 -35.92
C THR A 361 -10.51 -17.06 -34.62
N GLY A 362 -10.45 -18.38 -34.49
CA GLY A 362 -9.88 -19.02 -33.29
C GLY A 362 -10.66 -18.65 -32.02
N ASN A 363 -9.95 -18.03 -31.07
CA ASN A 363 -10.51 -17.61 -29.77
C ASN A 363 -10.94 -16.15 -29.76
N ASP A 364 -10.90 -15.44 -30.88
CA ASP A 364 -11.16 -14.01 -30.91
C ASP A 364 -12.66 -13.69 -30.96
N TYR A 365 -13.04 -12.64 -30.23
CA TYR A 365 -14.38 -12.10 -30.13
C TYR A 365 -14.34 -10.58 -30.28
N SER A 366 -15.42 -10.01 -30.79
CA SER A 366 -15.60 -8.56 -30.89
C SER A 366 -17.01 -8.14 -30.48
N ALA A 367 -17.12 -7.01 -29.80
CA ALA A 367 -18.40 -6.36 -29.49
C ALA A 367 -18.30 -4.88 -29.85
N ILE A 368 -19.41 -4.29 -30.28
CA ILE A 368 -19.45 -2.88 -30.69
C ILE A 368 -20.25 -2.09 -29.68
N ILE A 369 -19.64 -1.03 -29.13
CA ILE A 369 -20.36 0.05 -28.46
C ILE A 369 -20.84 0.99 -29.57
N PRO A 370 -22.16 1.19 -29.75
CA PRO A 370 -22.69 2.10 -30.76
C PRO A 370 -22.14 3.53 -30.58
N ALA A 371 -22.16 4.28 -31.67
CA ALA A 371 -21.73 5.67 -31.69
C ALA A 371 -22.47 6.49 -30.60
N VAL A 372 -21.68 7.07 -29.69
CA VAL A 372 -22.19 7.97 -28.64
C VAL A 372 -22.10 9.40 -29.16
N THR A 373 -23.21 10.13 -29.13
CA THR A 373 -23.31 11.48 -29.72
C THR A 373 -22.98 12.59 -28.73
N GLU A 374 -23.12 12.31 -27.44
CA GLU A 374 -22.88 13.27 -26.36
C GLU A 374 -21.38 13.46 -26.15
N ASP A 375 -20.93 14.71 -26.25
CA ASP A 375 -19.59 15.11 -25.90
C ASP A 375 -19.38 15.06 -24.38
N SER A 376 -18.18 14.70 -23.94
CA SER A 376 -17.85 14.42 -22.54
C SER A 376 -18.66 13.27 -21.92
N ALA A 377 -19.19 12.33 -22.72
CA ALA A 377 -19.81 11.13 -22.17
C ALA A 377 -18.75 10.16 -21.60
N PHE A 378 -18.98 9.67 -20.38
CA PHE A 378 -18.16 8.62 -19.77
C PHE A 378 -18.75 7.24 -20.08
N VAL A 379 -17.97 6.38 -20.74
CA VAL A 379 -18.42 5.04 -21.14
C VAL A 379 -17.70 4.00 -20.29
N GLU A 380 -18.47 3.10 -19.70
CA GLU A 380 -17.95 2.00 -18.89
C GLU A 380 -18.42 0.66 -19.47
N PHE A 381 -17.57 -0.37 -19.41
CA PHE A 381 -17.97 -1.71 -19.81
C PHE A 381 -17.19 -2.82 -19.09
N TYR A 382 -17.78 -4.01 -19.07
CA TYR A 382 -17.13 -5.25 -18.68
C TYR A 382 -17.57 -6.39 -19.61
N LEU A 383 -16.75 -7.42 -19.68
CA LEU A 383 -16.93 -8.59 -20.53
C LEU A 383 -17.43 -9.76 -19.69
N THR A 384 -18.27 -10.61 -20.27
CA THR A 384 -18.71 -11.87 -19.68
C THR A 384 -18.62 -13.02 -20.67
N ALA A 385 -18.32 -14.22 -20.17
CA ALA A 385 -18.34 -15.45 -20.93
C ALA A 385 -18.91 -16.58 -20.07
N THR A 386 -19.85 -17.33 -20.61
CA THR A 386 -20.52 -18.46 -19.97
C THR A 386 -20.30 -19.72 -20.80
N ASP A 387 -19.99 -20.84 -20.15
CA ASP A 387 -19.78 -22.16 -20.77
C ASP A 387 -21.06 -23.03 -20.75
N ASN A 388 -20.95 -24.28 -21.20
CA ASN A 388 -22.01 -25.29 -21.15
C ASN A 388 -22.24 -25.90 -19.76
N GLY A 389 -21.35 -25.63 -18.80
CA GLY A 389 -21.51 -25.93 -17.38
C GLY A 389 -22.28 -24.84 -16.61
N ASN A 390 -22.70 -23.77 -17.28
CA ASN A 390 -23.25 -22.53 -16.71
C ASN A 390 -22.27 -21.76 -15.81
N SER A 391 -20.97 -22.03 -15.89
CA SER A 391 -19.94 -21.23 -15.22
C SER A 391 -19.74 -19.94 -16.01
N THR A 392 -19.68 -18.81 -15.31
CA THR A 392 -19.51 -17.49 -15.93
C THR A 392 -18.28 -16.77 -15.40
N THR A 393 -17.48 -16.22 -16.32
CA THR A 393 -16.36 -15.33 -16.01
C THR A 393 -16.73 -13.90 -16.34
N ARG A 394 -16.35 -12.97 -15.46
CA ARG A 394 -16.42 -11.52 -15.66
C ARG A 394 -15.02 -10.95 -15.75
N GLN A 395 -14.75 -10.11 -16.76
CA GLN A 395 -13.49 -9.39 -16.88
C GLN A 395 -13.73 -7.92 -17.23
N PRO A 396 -13.18 -6.96 -16.47
CA PRO A 396 -12.36 -7.11 -15.27
C PRO A 396 -13.18 -7.55 -14.04
N THR A 397 -12.53 -8.02 -12.97
CA THR A 397 -13.21 -8.54 -11.76
C THR A 397 -13.69 -7.45 -10.79
N VAL A 398 -13.02 -6.29 -10.78
CA VAL A 398 -13.31 -5.16 -9.88
C VAL A 398 -13.84 -3.96 -10.70
N ASP A 399 -12.99 -3.01 -11.08
CA ASP A 399 -13.40 -1.79 -11.79
C ASP A 399 -13.58 -2.04 -13.29
N ASN A 400 -14.67 -1.53 -13.86
CA ASN A 400 -14.95 -1.61 -15.28
C ASN A 400 -13.82 -1.01 -16.14
N TYR A 401 -13.70 -1.51 -17.38
CA TYR A 401 -12.99 -0.76 -18.40
C TYR A 401 -13.77 0.52 -18.72
N ALA A 402 -13.07 1.58 -19.08
CA ALA A 402 -13.70 2.85 -19.40
C ALA A 402 -12.93 3.67 -20.42
N PHE A 403 -13.64 4.57 -21.09
CA PHE A 403 -13.09 5.63 -21.93
C PHE A 403 -14.03 6.83 -21.97
N TRP A 404 -13.51 7.97 -22.41
CA TRP A 404 -14.29 9.18 -22.65
C TRP A 404 -14.70 9.34 -24.11
N VAL A 405 -15.81 10.03 -24.34
CA VAL A 405 -16.18 10.54 -25.66
C VAL A 405 -15.87 12.03 -25.66
N LEU A 406 -14.88 12.48 -26.44
CA LEU A 406 -14.38 13.86 -26.42
C LEU A 406 -14.17 14.40 -27.83
N THR A 407 -14.68 15.59 -28.08
CA THR A 407 -14.44 16.38 -29.30
C THR A 407 -13.02 16.95 -29.29
N ASP A 408 -12.60 17.45 -28.13
CA ASP A 408 -11.30 18.06 -27.90
C ASP A 408 -10.39 17.15 -27.04
N ALA A 409 -9.15 17.58 -26.82
CA ALA A 409 -8.25 16.90 -25.90
C ALA A 409 -8.83 16.87 -24.46
N PRO A 410 -8.46 15.86 -23.64
CA PRO A 410 -8.92 15.76 -22.25
C PRO A 410 -8.70 17.06 -21.47
N SER A 411 -9.76 17.59 -20.87
CA SER A 411 -9.73 18.72 -19.95
C SER A 411 -9.26 18.27 -18.56
N ILE A 412 -8.92 19.22 -17.69
CA ILE A 412 -8.60 18.94 -16.28
C ILE A 412 -9.70 18.10 -15.62
N GLY A 413 -10.97 18.47 -15.82
CA GLY A 413 -12.12 17.71 -15.33
C GLY A 413 -12.14 16.24 -15.76
N THR A 414 -11.88 15.98 -17.04
CA THR A 414 -11.86 14.60 -17.55
C THR A 414 -10.66 13.80 -17.08
N ILE A 415 -9.52 14.47 -16.82
CA ILE A 415 -8.31 13.85 -16.30
C ILE A 415 -8.51 13.46 -14.83
N GLN A 416 -9.11 14.34 -14.04
CA GLN A 416 -9.35 14.15 -12.62
C GLN A 416 -10.46 13.15 -12.32
N PHE A 417 -11.54 13.15 -13.11
CA PHE A 417 -12.70 12.32 -12.83
C PHE A 417 -12.35 10.82 -12.77
N SER A 418 -12.78 10.18 -11.69
CA SER A 418 -12.70 8.73 -11.51
C SER A 418 -13.96 8.15 -10.89
N ARG A 419 -14.40 7.01 -11.45
CA ARG A 419 -15.40 6.10 -10.85
C ARG A 419 -14.77 4.82 -10.32
N ARG A 420 -13.43 4.73 -10.35
CA ARG A 420 -12.70 3.55 -9.94
C ARG A 420 -12.66 3.47 -8.42
N SER A 421 -12.64 2.26 -7.89
CA SER A 421 -12.53 2.02 -6.45
C SER A 421 -11.21 2.52 -5.85
N ASP A 422 -10.15 2.60 -6.66
CA ASP A 422 -8.85 3.15 -6.29
C ASP A 422 -8.72 4.67 -6.52
N THR A 423 -9.80 5.33 -6.97
CA THR A 423 -9.86 6.77 -7.29
C THR A 423 -8.89 7.25 -8.37
N GLU A 424 -8.05 6.39 -8.95
CA GLU A 424 -7.02 6.82 -9.89
C GLU A 424 -7.62 7.35 -11.20
N SER A 425 -6.94 8.33 -11.80
CA SER A 425 -7.23 8.84 -13.12
C SER A 425 -7.17 7.74 -14.18
N LEU A 426 -8.15 7.72 -15.08
CA LEU A 426 -8.09 6.86 -16.27
C LEU A 426 -6.81 7.12 -17.09
N PHE A 427 -6.34 8.37 -17.08
CA PHE A 427 -5.24 8.88 -17.89
C PHE A 427 -3.86 8.69 -17.28
N LYS A 428 -3.74 8.08 -16.10
CA LYS A 428 -2.45 7.72 -15.47
C LYS A 428 -1.46 7.13 -16.49
N GLY A 429 -0.25 7.69 -16.51
CA GLY A 429 0.84 7.32 -17.41
C GLY A 429 0.85 8.04 -18.77
N ASP A 430 -0.24 8.72 -19.16
CA ASP A 430 -0.27 9.45 -20.44
C ASP A 430 0.39 10.81 -20.31
N THR A 431 1.02 11.28 -21.38
CA THR A 431 1.49 12.65 -21.50
C THR A 431 0.41 13.51 -22.17
N LEU A 432 -0.18 14.44 -21.41
CA LEU A 432 -1.26 15.31 -21.84
C LEU A 432 -0.90 16.79 -21.64
N THR A 433 -1.63 17.66 -22.33
CA THR A 433 -1.51 19.11 -22.17
C THR A 433 -2.77 19.64 -21.51
N VAL A 434 -2.61 20.35 -20.40
CA VAL A 434 -3.69 21.02 -19.67
C VAL A 434 -3.49 22.53 -19.69
N GLU A 435 -4.58 23.26 -19.61
CA GLU A 435 -4.59 24.73 -19.52
C GLU A 435 -5.48 25.15 -18.35
N GLY A 436 -5.02 26.10 -17.54
CA GLY A 436 -5.76 26.57 -16.38
C GLY A 436 -5.13 27.78 -15.71
N VAL A 437 -5.91 28.44 -14.84
CA VAL A 437 -5.46 29.55 -14.00
C VAL A 437 -4.79 29.01 -12.75
N VAL A 438 -3.62 29.53 -12.42
CA VAL A 438 -2.91 29.20 -11.18
C VAL A 438 -3.68 29.76 -9.98
N THR A 439 -4.31 28.88 -9.19
CA THR A 439 -5.12 29.24 -8.01
C THR A 439 -4.32 29.27 -6.72
N SER A 440 -3.19 28.58 -6.69
CA SER A 440 -2.21 28.63 -5.60
C SER A 440 -0.82 28.25 -6.09
N THR A 441 0.22 28.69 -5.36
CA THR A 441 1.63 28.46 -5.70
C THR A 441 2.38 27.82 -4.53
N ARG A 442 3.58 27.29 -4.81
CA ARG A 442 4.43 26.71 -3.76
C ARG A 442 4.76 27.67 -2.62
N ARG A 443 4.75 28.97 -2.91
CA ARG A 443 4.97 30.01 -1.89
C ARG A 443 3.81 30.09 -0.90
N LEU A 444 2.59 29.72 -1.29
CA LEU A 444 1.37 29.86 -0.49
C LEU A 444 0.97 28.59 0.27
N ILE A 445 1.05 27.42 -0.33
CA ILE A 445 0.64 26.17 0.37
C ILE A 445 1.59 25.00 0.09
N GLY A 446 2.81 25.29 -0.38
CA GLY A 446 3.83 24.26 -0.67
C GLY A 446 3.73 23.59 -2.05
N ASP A 447 2.58 23.75 -2.75
CA ASP A 447 2.28 23.13 -4.04
C ASP A 447 1.70 24.13 -5.06
N VAL A 448 1.69 23.80 -6.35
CA VAL A 448 1.04 24.60 -7.40
C VAL A 448 -0.25 23.93 -7.84
N TYR A 449 -1.33 24.69 -7.88
CA TYR A 449 -2.64 24.22 -8.33
C TYR A 449 -3.16 25.08 -9.47
N LEU A 450 -3.71 24.41 -10.49
CA LEU A 450 -4.35 25.01 -11.64
C LEU A 450 -5.84 24.66 -11.64
N GLN A 451 -6.67 25.57 -12.12
CA GLN A 451 -8.09 25.29 -12.39
C GLN A 451 -8.52 25.78 -13.76
N ASN A 452 -9.39 25.01 -14.43
CA ASN A 452 -10.07 25.42 -15.66
C ASN A 452 -11.60 25.52 -15.50
N GLY A 453 -12.04 26.17 -14.42
CA GLY A 453 -13.46 26.33 -14.15
C GLY A 453 -13.72 26.43 -12.66
N THR A 454 -14.97 26.21 -12.30
CA THR A 454 -15.47 26.16 -10.93
C THR A 454 -16.19 24.84 -10.70
N GLY A 455 -16.20 24.34 -9.46
CA GLY A 455 -16.89 23.11 -9.11
C GLY A 455 -16.04 21.85 -9.24
N PRO A 456 -16.68 20.68 -9.14
CA PRO A 456 -15.98 19.41 -9.02
C PRO A 456 -15.10 19.14 -10.25
N TRP A 457 -13.97 18.49 -10.00
CA TRP A 457 -12.95 18.02 -10.95
C TRP A 457 -12.21 19.14 -11.69
N SER A 458 -12.51 20.41 -11.41
CA SER A 458 -11.97 21.53 -12.17
C SER A 458 -10.52 21.87 -11.85
N GLY A 459 -9.93 21.26 -10.82
CA GLY A 459 -8.60 21.56 -10.31
C GLY A 459 -7.58 20.43 -10.50
N ILE A 460 -6.30 20.78 -10.65
CA ILE A 460 -5.21 19.79 -10.72
C ILE A 460 -3.92 20.33 -10.11
N GLN A 461 -3.19 19.45 -9.44
CA GLN A 461 -1.86 19.75 -8.95
C GLN A 461 -0.83 19.69 -10.10
N ILE A 462 0.09 20.65 -10.10
CA ILE A 462 1.24 20.68 -11.00
C ILE A 462 2.52 20.40 -10.22
N PHE A 463 3.25 19.38 -10.65
CA PHE A 463 4.50 18.96 -10.04
C PHE A 463 5.64 18.90 -11.07
N GLY A 464 6.81 19.46 -10.77
CA GLY A 464 7.91 19.42 -11.75
C GLY A 464 9.05 20.37 -11.46
N ALA A 465 9.91 20.56 -12.47
CA ALA A 465 11.06 21.45 -12.41
C ALA A 465 10.65 22.93 -12.58
N ARG A 466 11.12 23.80 -11.68
CA ARG A 466 10.91 25.27 -11.71
C ARG A 466 9.47 25.77 -11.56
N THR A 467 8.66 25.07 -10.76
CA THR A 467 7.32 25.52 -10.33
C THR A 467 7.31 26.86 -9.59
N ASP A 468 8.46 27.37 -9.17
CA ASP A 468 8.65 28.71 -8.58
C ASP A 468 8.47 29.87 -9.57
N SER A 469 8.31 29.56 -10.87
CA SER A 469 8.10 30.54 -11.94
C SER A 469 6.63 30.97 -12.12
N PHE A 470 5.69 30.30 -11.46
CA PHE A 470 4.27 30.60 -11.54
C PHE A 470 3.83 31.60 -10.47
N GLU A 471 2.93 32.51 -10.83
CA GLU A 471 2.23 33.42 -9.93
C GLU A 471 0.73 33.13 -9.89
N VAL A 472 0.08 33.40 -8.75
CA VAL A 472 -1.38 33.28 -8.65
C VAL A 472 -2.03 34.23 -9.66
N GLY A 473 -2.98 33.72 -10.44
CA GLY A 473 -3.59 34.46 -11.54
C GLY A 473 -2.81 34.41 -12.86
N ASP A 474 -1.75 33.60 -12.98
CA ASP A 474 -1.20 33.26 -14.29
C ASP A 474 -2.15 32.27 -15.01
N LEU A 475 -2.49 32.54 -16.27
CA LEU A 475 -3.11 31.55 -17.16
C LEU A 475 -1.97 30.77 -17.82
N VAL A 476 -1.91 29.47 -17.58
CA VAL A 476 -0.78 28.64 -18.01
C VAL A 476 -1.25 27.42 -18.80
N ARG A 477 -0.42 27.01 -19.76
CA ARG A 477 -0.51 25.74 -20.45
C ARG A 477 0.67 24.86 -20.04
N VAL A 478 0.40 23.64 -19.61
CA VAL A 478 1.41 22.69 -19.11
C VAL A 478 1.22 21.35 -19.80
N THR A 479 2.30 20.81 -20.36
CA THR A 479 2.37 19.46 -20.92
C THR A 479 3.15 18.56 -19.96
N GLY A 480 2.61 17.41 -19.60
CA GLY A 480 3.28 16.51 -18.67
C GLY A 480 2.60 15.16 -18.56
N THR A 481 3.22 14.25 -17.83
CA THR A 481 2.66 12.92 -17.54
C THR A 481 1.64 13.02 -16.42
N VAL A 482 0.46 12.45 -16.63
CA VAL A 482 -0.54 12.23 -15.57
C VAL A 482 0.00 11.17 -14.61
N ASP A 483 0.18 11.54 -13.35
CA ASP A 483 0.76 10.71 -12.30
C ASP A 483 -0.16 10.64 -11.09
N GLU A 484 -0.13 9.50 -10.39
CA GLU A 484 -0.84 9.28 -9.13
C GLU A 484 0.16 9.28 -7.99
N PHE A 485 0.06 10.25 -7.07
CA PHE A 485 0.99 10.37 -5.96
C PHE A 485 0.26 10.47 -4.62
N SER A 486 0.33 9.39 -3.84
CA SER A 486 -0.34 9.29 -2.54
C SER A 486 -1.86 9.56 -2.60
N GLY A 487 -2.53 9.12 -3.66
CA GLY A 487 -3.97 9.34 -3.86
C GLY A 487 -4.32 10.75 -4.33
N LYS A 488 -3.44 11.36 -5.15
CA LYS A 488 -3.67 12.61 -5.87
C LYS A 488 -3.40 12.44 -7.34
N THR A 489 -4.26 12.98 -8.17
CA THR A 489 -4.00 13.13 -9.61
C THR A 489 -3.20 14.42 -9.86
N GLN A 490 -1.99 14.30 -10.43
CA GLN A 490 -1.14 15.44 -10.75
C GLN A 490 -0.59 15.38 -12.18
N ILE A 491 -0.26 16.55 -12.76
CA ILE A 491 0.57 16.62 -13.97
C ILE A 491 2.02 16.80 -13.58
N ARG A 492 2.84 15.80 -13.93
CA ARG A 492 4.30 15.84 -13.76
C ARG A 492 5.00 16.32 -15.05
N TYR A 493 5.76 17.40 -14.98
CA TYR A 493 6.56 17.90 -16.09
C TYR A 493 8.05 18.03 -15.72
N PHE A 494 8.94 18.00 -16.72
CA PHE A 494 10.38 17.79 -16.50
C PHE A 494 11.24 19.00 -16.85
N THR A 495 10.81 19.87 -17.78
CA THR A 495 11.60 21.01 -18.25
C THR A 495 10.76 22.28 -18.40
N THR A 496 11.42 23.44 -18.48
CA THR A 496 10.72 24.72 -18.71
C THR A 496 10.15 24.88 -20.12
N ALA A 497 10.50 24.00 -21.06
CA ALA A 497 9.87 23.97 -22.39
C ALA A 497 8.47 23.34 -22.35
N ASP A 498 8.15 22.61 -21.26
CA ASP A 498 6.90 21.88 -21.10
C ASP A 498 5.78 22.77 -20.52
N PHE A 499 6.02 24.08 -20.32
CA PHE A 499 4.97 25.01 -19.95
C PHE A 499 5.09 26.36 -20.66
N THR A 500 3.98 27.07 -20.75
CA THR A 500 3.91 28.45 -21.26
C THR A 500 2.93 29.25 -20.43
N VAL A 501 3.33 30.44 -19.99
CA VAL A 501 2.42 31.44 -19.41
C VAL A 501 1.75 32.18 -20.56
N LEU A 502 0.44 32.00 -20.71
CA LEU A 502 -0.36 32.58 -21.79
C LEU A 502 -0.82 34.01 -21.44
N ASP A 503 -1.17 34.25 -20.19
CA ASP A 503 -1.56 35.56 -19.67
C ASP A 503 -1.25 35.68 -18.17
N ARG A 504 -1.22 36.90 -17.62
CA ARG A 504 -0.89 37.18 -16.21
C ARG A 504 -1.92 38.06 -15.54
N GLY A 505 -2.18 37.81 -14.26
CA GLY A 505 -3.12 38.58 -13.45
C GLY A 505 -4.58 38.39 -13.87
N VAL A 506 -4.93 37.25 -14.47
CA VAL A 506 -6.31 36.93 -14.78
C VAL A 506 -7.09 36.69 -13.48
N PRO A 507 -8.39 37.06 -13.43
CA PRO A 507 -9.20 36.78 -12.25
C PRO A 507 -9.21 35.29 -11.89
N LEU A 508 -9.13 35.00 -10.61
CA LEU A 508 -9.27 33.62 -10.14
C LEU A 508 -10.68 33.09 -10.39
N PRO A 509 -10.84 31.78 -10.64
CA PRO A 509 -12.13 31.13 -10.57
C PRO A 509 -12.79 31.42 -9.22
N ALA A 510 -14.11 31.63 -9.22
CA ALA A 510 -14.85 31.82 -7.99
C ALA A 510 -14.71 30.57 -7.10
N ALA A 511 -14.47 30.77 -5.81
CA ALA A 511 -14.45 29.69 -4.84
C ALA A 511 -15.81 28.99 -4.83
N THR A 512 -15.83 27.66 -4.94
CA THR A 512 -17.08 26.90 -5.02
C THR A 512 -17.68 26.71 -3.62
N PRO A 513 -18.93 27.12 -3.37
CA PRO A 513 -19.58 26.84 -2.09
C PRO A 513 -19.78 25.34 -1.88
N VAL A 514 -19.33 24.81 -0.74
CA VAL A 514 -19.50 23.40 -0.32
C VAL A 514 -19.85 23.34 1.16
N ALA A 515 -20.42 22.23 1.61
CA ALA A 515 -20.51 21.93 3.04
C ALA A 515 -19.26 21.18 3.51
N SER A 516 -18.86 21.38 4.77
CA SER A 516 -17.72 20.68 5.36
C SER A 516 -17.89 19.16 5.31
N SER A 517 -19.13 18.67 5.43
CA SER A 517 -19.48 17.25 5.33
C SER A 517 -19.29 16.64 3.94
N ASP A 518 -19.33 17.45 2.88
CA ASP A 518 -19.23 16.97 1.51
C ASP A 518 -17.79 16.59 1.14
N ILE A 519 -16.83 17.32 1.72
CA ILE A 519 -15.40 17.27 1.36
C ILE A 519 -14.47 16.83 2.51
N MET A 520 -15.02 16.53 3.69
CA MET A 520 -14.24 15.93 4.79
C MET A 520 -13.85 14.48 4.48
N ASN A 521 -13.03 13.86 5.33
CA ASN A 521 -12.71 12.44 5.26
C ASN A 521 -14.00 11.58 5.28
N GLY A 522 -14.19 10.76 4.24
CA GLY A 522 -15.41 9.96 4.05
C GLY A 522 -16.60 10.72 3.43
N GLY A 523 -16.42 12.00 3.08
CA GLY A 523 -17.40 12.78 2.33
C GLY A 523 -17.60 12.25 0.92
N SER A 524 -18.82 12.36 0.39
CA SER A 524 -19.16 11.80 -0.93
C SER A 524 -18.59 12.58 -2.11
N LEU A 525 -18.12 13.82 -1.89
CA LEU A 525 -17.60 14.71 -2.92
C LEU A 525 -16.11 15.04 -2.71
N SER A 526 -15.44 14.47 -1.71
CA SER A 526 -14.08 14.85 -1.34
C SER A 526 -13.09 14.69 -2.49
N GLU A 527 -13.14 13.56 -3.18
CA GLU A 527 -12.36 13.30 -4.39
C GLU A 527 -12.69 14.28 -5.51
N ALA A 528 -13.98 14.52 -5.72
CA ALA A 528 -14.45 15.43 -6.75
C ALA A 528 -13.97 16.87 -6.52
N PHE A 529 -13.62 17.27 -5.30
CA PHE A 529 -13.11 18.60 -5.03
C PHE A 529 -11.59 18.65 -4.85
N GLU A 530 -10.87 17.54 -5.03
CA GLU A 530 -9.40 17.55 -4.99
C GLU A 530 -8.84 18.66 -5.90
N SER A 531 -7.89 19.44 -5.36
CA SER A 531 -7.23 20.53 -6.07
C SER A 531 -8.13 21.72 -6.45
N VAL A 532 -9.39 21.75 -5.98
CA VAL A 532 -10.36 22.81 -6.26
C VAL A 532 -10.38 23.85 -5.13
N LEU A 533 -10.48 25.12 -5.51
CA LEU A 533 -10.75 26.27 -4.66
C LEU A 533 -12.22 26.28 -4.25
N VAL A 534 -12.45 26.09 -2.96
CA VAL A 534 -13.78 26.03 -2.35
C VAL A 534 -13.96 27.09 -1.28
N SER A 535 -15.22 27.33 -0.90
CA SER A 535 -15.60 28.20 0.21
C SER A 535 -16.66 27.53 1.08
N LEU A 536 -16.51 27.65 2.39
CA LEU A 536 -17.44 27.26 3.42
C LEU A 536 -18.07 28.52 4.03
N ALA A 537 -19.30 28.41 4.49
CA ALA A 537 -20.01 29.51 5.13
C ALA A 537 -20.41 29.13 6.56
N ASN A 538 -20.23 30.07 7.50
CA ASN A 538 -20.67 29.92 8.89
C ASN A 538 -20.13 28.66 9.61
N VAL A 539 -18.85 28.37 9.47
CA VAL A 539 -18.22 27.21 10.13
C VAL A 539 -17.59 27.61 11.46
N TYR A 540 -17.60 26.68 12.42
CA TYR A 540 -17.06 26.82 13.76
C TYR A 540 -15.83 25.95 13.93
N VAL A 541 -14.84 26.42 14.67
CA VAL A 541 -13.72 25.60 15.14
C VAL A 541 -14.24 24.63 16.19
N ILE A 542 -14.33 23.34 15.85
CA ILE A 542 -14.84 22.29 16.75
C ILE A 542 -13.72 21.50 17.44
N ASN A 543 -12.48 21.64 16.96
CA ASN A 543 -11.30 21.04 17.59
C ASN A 543 -10.04 21.82 17.19
N THR A 544 -9.22 22.23 18.17
CA THR A 544 -7.93 22.91 17.93
C THR A 544 -6.74 21.96 17.99
N ASN A 545 -6.97 20.64 18.03
CA ASN A 545 -5.91 19.65 18.16
C ASN A 545 -6.26 18.39 17.35
N SER A 546 -6.53 18.59 16.06
CA SER A 546 -7.10 17.57 15.20
C SER A 546 -6.12 16.48 14.76
N ASN A 547 -4.82 16.68 14.95
CA ASN A 547 -3.79 15.73 14.54
C ASN A 547 -2.71 15.54 15.63
N ILE A 548 -2.91 14.56 16.52
CA ILE A 548 -1.84 14.11 17.43
C ILE A 548 -0.98 13.13 16.63
N ALA A 549 0.20 13.57 16.17
CA ALA A 549 1.18 12.61 15.67
C ALA A 549 1.54 11.61 16.80
N THR A 550 1.78 10.35 16.44
CA THR A 550 2.10 9.26 17.40
C THR A 550 3.34 9.54 18.27
N ASP A 551 4.11 10.58 17.97
CA ASP A 551 5.25 11.07 18.74
C ASP A 551 4.91 12.18 19.76
N GLY A 552 3.62 12.45 20.02
CA GLY A 552 3.17 13.41 21.03
C GLY A 552 3.33 14.88 20.63
N LYS A 553 3.59 15.17 19.35
CA LYS A 553 3.69 16.54 18.82
C LYS A 553 2.52 16.79 17.87
N SER A 554 1.55 17.59 18.30
CA SER A 554 0.44 17.97 17.44
C SER A 554 0.95 18.69 16.19
N ARG A 555 0.58 18.21 15.01
CA ARG A 555 0.62 19.03 13.79
C ARG A 555 -0.53 20.02 13.94
N GLY A 556 -0.28 21.26 13.60
CA GLY A 556 -1.06 22.43 13.99
C GLY A 556 -2.52 22.53 13.60
N GLU A 557 -3.16 21.48 13.12
CA GLU A 557 -4.41 21.52 12.36
C GLU A 557 -5.67 21.71 13.24
N ILE A 558 -6.69 22.37 12.69
CA ILE A 558 -8.00 22.54 13.33
C ILE A 558 -9.09 21.75 12.57
N LEU A 559 -10.15 21.34 13.27
CA LEU A 559 -11.38 20.86 12.62
C LEU A 559 -12.43 21.97 12.60
N VAL A 560 -13.14 22.08 11.49
CA VAL A 560 -14.29 22.98 11.36
C VAL A 560 -15.56 22.24 10.93
N SER A 561 -16.71 22.76 11.35
CA SER A 561 -18.03 22.30 10.91
C SER A 561 -19.05 23.43 10.98
N GLU A 562 -20.09 23.38 10.16
CA GLU A 562 -21.26 24.27 10.26
C GLU A 562 -22.02 24.08 11.59
N ASN A 563 -21.82 22.95 12.28
CA ASN A 563 -22.39 22.68 13.60
C ASN A 563 -21.29 22.77 14.68
N GLU A 564 -21.39 23.79 15.55
CA GLU A 564 -20.46 24.02 16.67
C GLU A 564 -20.33 22.82 17.63
N SER A 565 -21.37 21.99 17.74
CA SER A 565 -21.38 20.79 18.60
C SER A 565 -20.96 19.51 17.87
N ALA A 566 -20.51 19.58 16.61
CA ALA A 566 -20.08 18.41 15.87
C ALA A 566 -18.81 17.78 16.48
N ILE A 567 -18.76 16.45 16.44
CA ILE A 567 -17.61 15.66 16.93
C ILE A 567 -16.59 15.33 15.82
N SER A 568 -16.97 15.58 14.57
CA SER A 568 -16.15 15.39 13.38
C SER A 568 -16.43 16.53 12.39
N GLY A 569 -15.45 16.85 11.56
CA GLY A 569 -15.55 17.95 10.61
C GLY A 569 -14.40 17.92 9.62
N LEU A 570 -14.32 18.96 8.79
CA LEU A 570 -13.26 19.13 7.80
C LEU A 570 -11.98 19.59 8.50
N THR A 571 -10.87 18.91 8.19
CA THR A 571 -9.54 19.34 8.63
C THR A 571 -9.10 20.57 7.85
N ILE A 572 -8.65 21.60 8.58
CA ILE A 572 -7.98 22.76 8.02
C ILE A 572 -6.50 22.63 8.34
N ASP A 573 -5.69 22.68 7.29
CA ASP A 573 -4.25 22.46 7.34
C ASP A 573 -3.53 23.62 6.64
N ASP A 574 -2.33 23.95 7.11
CA ASP A 574 -1.46 24.99 6.56
C ASP A 574 -0.27 24.39 5.78
N LYS A 575 -0.21 23.06 5.69
CA LYS A 575 0.89 22.29 5.08
C LYS A 575 2.26 22.58 5.68
N ALA A 576 2.34 23.07 6.92
CA ALA A 576 3.61 23.35 7.58
C ALA A 576 4.37 22.05 7.90
N ASN A 577 5.51 21.83 7.23
CA ASN A 577 6.42 20.70 7.53
C ASN A 577 7.54 21.14 8.51
N ARG A 578 8.03 20.19 9.33
CA ARG A 578 9.01 20.33 10.46
C ARG A 578 10.28 21.17 10.18
N ASN A 579 10.59 21.41 8.92
CA ASN A 579 11.85 22.03 8.48
C ASN A 579 11.68 23.39 7.80
N ASN A 580 10.46 23.86 7.53
CA ASN A 580 10.23 25.17 6.92
C ASN A 580 8.98 25.83 7.53
N HIS A 581 9.13 26.24 8.79
CA HIS A 581 8.15 27.08 9.48
C HIS A 581 8.29 28.52 8.97
N ILE A 582 7.68 28.81 7.82
CA ILE A 582 7.21 30.16 7.55
C ILE A 582 5.87 29.97 6.87
N LEU A 583 4.81 30.15 7.67
CA LEU A 583 3.48 30.41 7.12
C LEU A 583 3.61 31.52 6.06
N PRO A 584 3.18 31.32 4.82
CA PRO A 584 2.90 32.44 3.91
C PRO A 584 1.77 33.35 4.44
N PHE A 585 1.00 32.87 5.42
CA PHE A 585 0.10 33.66 6.26
C PHE A 585 0.79 34.83 6.98
N ILE A 586 2.05 34.68 7.41
CA ILE A 586 2.74 35.71 8.21
C ILE A 586 3.32 36.81 7.31
N ASN A 587 3.73 36.49 6.08
CA ASN A 587 4.40 37.46 5.22
C ASN A 587 3.44 38.47 4.56
N THR A 588 2.13 38.21 4.58
CA THR A 588 1.07 39.10 4.06
C THR A 588 0.38 39.93 5.15
N LEU A 589 0.57 39.61 6.43
CA LEU A 589 -0.04 40.33 7.54
C LEU A 589 0.69 41.62 7.95
N ASN A 590 1.90 41.89 7.44
CA ASN A 590 2.68 43.09 7.76
C ASN A 590 2.81 43.35 9.29
N VAL A 591 2.78 42.27 10.10
CA VAL A 591 2.98 42.30 11.55
C VAL A 591 4.39 41.80 11.84
N ASP A 592 5.21 42.64 12.45
CA ASP A 592 6.49 42.24 13.05
C ASP A 592 6.21 41.24 14.19
N TYR A 593 6.24 39.95 13.88
CA TYR A 593 6.12 38.90 14.88
C TYR A 593 7.43 38.12 14.93
N THR A 594 8.10 38.18 16.08
CA THR A 594 9.04 37.13 16.50
C THR A 594 8.24 35.86 16.82
N LEU A 595 7.60 35.25 15.82
CA LEU A 595 7.08 33.88 15.95
C LEU A 595 8.29 32.98 15.91
N THR A 596 8.48 32.21 16.97
CA THR A 596 9.48 31.16 16.96
C THR A 596 8.93 29.98 16.17
N LYS A 597 9.76 28.97 15.90
CA LYS A 597 9.44 27.72 15.19
C LYS A 597 8.24 26.92 15.79
N ALA A 598 7.51 27.47 16.76
CA ALA A 598 6.54 26.78 17.62
C ALA A 598 5.07 27.13 17.36
N ASP A 599 4.75 28.20 16.61
CA ASP A 599 3.36 28.64 16.44
C ASP A 599 2.68 27.93 15.26
N SER A 600 1.57 27.28 15.55
CA SER A 600 0.79 26.41 14.65
C SER A 600 -0.63 26.97 14.44
N LEU A 601 -1.37 26.59 13.39
CA LEU A 601 -2.77 27.05 13.17
C LEU A 601 -3.65 26.96 14.43
N LYS A 602 -3.49 25.91 15.24
CA LYS A 602 -4.15 25.70 16.54
C LYS A 602 -3.94 26.81 17.57
N ASP A 603 -2.83 27.54 17.49
CA ASP A 603 -2.47 28.59 18.45
C ASP A 603 -3.06 29.95 18.01
N LEU A 604 -3.56 30.04 16.77
CA LEU A 604 -4.19 31.23 16.20
C LEU A 604 -5.70 31.30 16.46
N PHE A 605 -6.35 30.16 16.73
CA PHE A 605 -7.81 30.06 16.82
C PHE A 605 -8.28 29.36 18.08
N THR A 606 -9.43 29.77 18.60
CA THR A 606 -10.03 29.18 19.81
C THR A 606 -11.19 28.25 19.46
N LEU A 607 -11.41 27.22 20.27
CA LEU A 607 -12.60 26.37 20.18
C LEU A 607 -13.88 27.23 20.22
N GLY A 608 -14.83 26.95 19.32
CA GLY A 608 -16.08 27.72 19.14
C GLY A 608 -15.92 28.99 18.28
N GLN A 609 -14.71 29.34 17.84
CA GLN A 609 -14.53 30.49 16.95
C GLN A 609 -15.27 30.26 15.63
N LYS A 610 -16.07 31.25 15.21
CA LYS A 610 -16.83 31.23 13.95
C LYS A 610 -16.06 31.93 12.83
N PHE A 611 -16.03 31.31 11.66
CA PHE A 611 -15.67 31.93 10.39
C PHE A 611 -16.95 32.14 9.57
N GLU A 612 -17.25 33.40 9.24
CA GLU A 612 -18.39 33.72 8.35
C GLU A 612 -18.16 33.12 6.95
N THR A 613 -16.92 33.20 6.49
CA THR A 613 -16.44 32.57 5.25
C THR A 613 -15.08 31.94 5.52
N LEU A 614 -14.87 30.72 5.05
CA LEU A 614 -13.57 30.06 5.05
C LEU A 614 -13.31 29.44 3.68
N SER A 615 -12.25 29.85 2.99
CA SER A 615 -11.91 29.37 1.65
C SER A 615 -10.54 28.69 1.63
N GLY A 616 -10.26 27.94 0.57
CA GLY A 616 -8.96 27.29 0.39
C GLY A 616 -8.99 26.26 -0.71
N ILE A 617 -7.82 25.67 -0.99
CA ILE A 617 -7.69 24.54 -1.93
C ILE A 617 -7.93 23.25 -1.15
N VAL A 618 -8.78 22.36 -1.66
CA VAL A 618 -8.90 21.01 -1.07
C VAL A 618 -7.71 20.16 -1.50
N ASP A 619 -7.05 19.52 -0.54
CA ASP A 619 -5.88 18.66 -0.77
C ASP A 619 -6.14 17.25 -0.26
N ALA A 620 -5.71 16.22 -1.02
CA ALA A 620 -5.95 14.82 -0.70
C ALA A 620 -4.65 14.04 -0.44
N PHE A 621 -4.27 13.67 0.78
CA PHE A 621 -3.03 12.92 1.02
C PHE A 621 -3.31 11.57 1.69
N PHE A 622 -2.95 10.47 1.02
CA PHE A 622 -3.29 9.10 1.41
C PHE A 622 -4.81 8.93 1.65
N LEU A 623 -5.63 9.41 0.70
CA LEU A 623 -7.11 9.41 0.79
C LEU A 623 -7.67 10.16 2.01
N SER A 624 -6.88 11.08 2.57
CA SER A 624 -7.32 12.02 3.60
C SER A 624 -7.39 13.42 3.02
N TYR A 625 -8.53 14.10 3.21
CA TYR A 625 -8.85 15.39 2.64
C TYR A 625 -8.77 16.49 3.68
N SER A 626 -8.12 17.59 3.32
CA SER A 626 -8.05 18.81 4.12
C SER A 626 -8.25 20.05 3.26
N LEU A 627 -8.73 21.12 3.87
CA LEU A 627 -8.76 22.43 3.23
C LEU A 627 -7.46 23.17 3.57
N GLN A 628 -6.85 23.76 2.55
CA GLN A 628 -5.60 24.51 2.63
C GLN A 628 -5.88 25.99 2.31
N PRO A 629 -6.12 26.84 3.32
CA PRO A 629 -6.22 28.28 3.14
C PRO A 629 -4.89 28.84 2.59
N ARG A 630 -4.97 29.77 1.63
CA ARG A 630 -3.79 30.31 0.94
C ARG A 630 -3.18 31.51 1.67
N ASP A 631 -4.02 32.33 2.30
CA ASP A 631 -3.62 33.50 3.07
C ASP A 631 -4.71 33.91 4.09
N SER A 632 -4.54 35.07 4.75
CA SER A 632 -5.50 35.58 5.74
C SER A 632 -6.87 35.94 5.17
N ALA A 633 -6.96 36.32 3.90
CA ALA A 633 -8.23 36.66 3.29
C ALA A 633 -9.15 35.43 3.18
N ASP A 634 -8.56 34.24 3.01
CA ASP A 634 -9.31 32.99 2.96
C ASP A 634 -10.05 32.67 4.28
N PHE A 635 -9.66 33.24 5.43
CA PHE A 635 -10.40 33.10 6.71
C PHE A 635 -11.51 34.18 6.89
N GLY A 636 -11.78 34.97 5.87
CA GLY A 636 -12.73 36.10 5.97
C GLY A 636 -12.18 37.29 6.75
N PHE A 637 -10.87 37.36 7.00
CA PHE A 637 -10.25 38.56 7.54
C PHE A 637 -10.18 39.60 6.42
N ASN A 638 -11.13 40.55 6.43
CA ASN A 638 -10.97 41.78 5.66
C ASN A 638 -9.64 42.43 6.08
N SER A 639 -8.85 42.91 5.12
CA SER A 639 -7.52 43.54 5.30
C SER A 639 -7.53 44.86 6.10
N GLY A 640 -8.40 45.00 7.10
CA GLY A 640 -8.59 46.18 7.93
C GLY A 640 -8.92 45.90 9.40
N ILE A 641 -8.74 44.68 9.91
CA ILE A 641 -8.90 44.39 11.35
C ILE A 641 -7.62 43.76 11.89
N SER A 642 -6.80 44.60 12.50
CA SER A 642 -5.62 44.23 13.28
C SER A 642 -6.04 43.38 14.50
N VAL A 643 -5.71 42.09 14.47
CA VAL A 643 -5.70 41.25 15.68
C VAL A 643 -4.42 41.58 16.46
N ARG A 644 -4.60 42.42 17.49
CA ARG A 644 -3.74 42.72 18.65
C ARG A 644 -2.32 43.29 18.40
N ASP A 645 -2.20 44.54 18.86
CA ASP A 645 -1.05 45.42 19.14
C ASP A 645 0.39 44.86 19.26
N GLU A 646 1.27 45.51 18.48
CA GLU A 646 2.58 46.13 18.81
C GLU A 646 3.86 45.30 19.05
N ASN A 647 4.93 45.68 18.32
CA ASN A 647 6.32 45.33 18.60
C ASN A 647 6.83 46.13 19.85
N PRO A 648 7.03 45.51 21.04
CA PRO A 648 7.14 46.26 22.29
C PRO A 648 8.51 46.88 22.60
N GLY A 649 9.56 46.60 21.82
CA GLY A 649 10.95 46.79 22.28
C GLY A 649 11.66 48.10 21.92
N ALA A 650 11.21 48.85 20.91
CA ALA A 650 11.98 49.96 20.35
C ALA A 650 11.28 51.33 20.49
N PHE A 651 12.08 52.39 20.63
CA PHE A 651 11.59 53.76 20.51
C PHE A 651 11.25 54.03 19.04
N GLU A 652 9.99 54.30 18.75
CA GLU A 652 9.53 54.53 17.39
C GLU A 652 9.10 55.97 17.21
N LEU A 653 9.55 56.59 16.11
CA LEU A 653 9.08 57.90 15.67
C LEU A 653 8.51 57.76 14.27
N SER A 654 7.18 57.78 14.18
CA SER A 654 6.46 57.66 12.92
C SER A 654 6.64 58.92 12.08
N GLN A 655 6.47 58.75 10.77
CA GLN A 655 6.36 59.88 9.85
C GLN A 655 5.11 60.70 10.22
N ASN A 656 5.25 62.03 10.27
CA ASN A 656 4.14 62.92 10.56
C ASN A 656 3.09 62.80 9.45
N TYR A 657 1.81 62.88 9.82
CA TYR A 657 0.72 62.86 8.84
C TYR A 657 -0.29 63.99 9.14
N PRO A 658 -0.69 64.78 8.12
CA PRO A 658 -0.22 64.73 6.73
C PRO A 658 1.26 65.16 6.57
N ASN A 659 1.94 64.74 5.49
CA ASN A 659 3.26 65.23 5.08
C ASN A 659 3.38 65.18 3.54
N PRO A 660 3.44 66.32 2.82
CA PRO A 660 3.52 67.68 3.33
C PRO A 660 2.28 68.13 4.13
N PHE A 661 2.40 69.15 4.98
CA PHE A 661 1.31 69.62 5.85
C PHE A 661 1.08 71.13 5.78
N ASN A 662 -0.18 71.56 6.03
CA ASN A 662 -0.59 72.97 6.09
C ASN A 662 -1.78 73.19 7.05
N PRO A 663 -1.69 74.09 8.04
CA PRO A 663 -0.47 74.38 8.80
C PRO A 663 -0.23 73.33 9.89
N SER A 664 -1.10 72.32 10.04
CA SER A 664 -1.00 71.35 11.14
C SER A 664 -0.77 69.92 10.68
N THR A 665 -0.02 69.17 11.49
CA THR A 665 0.30 67.76 11.28
C THR A 665 0.36 67.03 12.61
N THR A 666 0.13 65.73 12.58
CA THR A 666 0.19 64.88 13.76
C THR A 666 1.43 64.00 13.71
N ILE A 667 2.17 63.99 14.81
CA ILE A 667 3.37 63.17 14.99
C ILE A 667 3.02 62.10 16.03
N ARG A 668 3.15 60.84 15.62
CA ARG A 668 2.98 59.68 16.49
C ARG A 668 4.34 59.10 16.85
N PHE A 669 4.49 58.69 18.09
CA PHE A 669 5.70 58.03 18.56
C PHE A 669 5.38 57.09 19.73
N ARG A 670 6.24 56.09 19.90
CA ARG A 670 6.10 55.04 20.91
C ARG A 670 7.32 55.00 21.81
N VAL A 671 7.08 54.76 23.09
CA VAL A 671 8.08 54.76 24.14
C VAL A 671 8.08 53.39 24.81
N PRO A 672 9.03 52.48 24.53
CA PRO A 672 9.01 51.10 25.01
C PRO A 672 9.37 50.97 26.49
N VAL A 673 10.14 51.93 27.02
CA VAL A 673 10.61 51.98 28.41
C VAL A 673 10.36 53.37 28.96
N THR A 674 9.95 53.46 30.23
CA THR A 674 9.65 54.74 30.88
C THR A 674 10.88 55.64 30.85
N SER A 675 10.78 56.73 30.08
CA SER A 675 11.90 57.64 29.82
C SER A 675 11.43 59.09 29.83
N THR A 676 12.37 60.02 30.04
CA THR A 676 12.12 61.44 29.82
C THR A 676 12.21 61.71 28.32
N VAL A 677 11.05 61.94 27.70
CA VAL A 677 10.94 62.02 26.25
C VAL A 677 10.79 63.47 25.81
N THR A 678 11.62 63.85 24.84
CA THR A 678 11.58 65.16 24.20
C THR A 678 11.34 65.03 22.71
N ILE A 679 10.34 65.74 22.18
CA ILE A 679 10.12 65.92 20.73
C ILE A 679 10.48 67.36 20.38
N GLU A 680 11.49 67.55 19.53
CA GLU A 680 11.96 68.87 19.10
C GLU A 680 11.88 69.02 17.59
N VAL A 681 11.56 70.22 17.11
CA VAL A 681 11.49 70.57 15.70
C VAL A 681 12.61 71.54 15.34
N PHE A 682 13.26 71.33 14.20
CA PHE A 682 14.41 72.08 13.70
C PHE A 682 14.20 72.53 12.25
N ASN A 683 14.77 73.68 11.89
CA ASN A 683 14.83 74.14 10.50
C ASN A 683 16.04 73.52 9.76
N LEU A 684 16.17 73.83 8.46
CA LEU A 684 17.25 73.34 7.60
C LEU A 684 18.67 73.72 8.06
N LEU A 685 18.81 74.81 8.82
CA LEU A 685 20.09 75.26 9.39
C LEU A 685 20.42 74.56 10.72
N GLY A 686 19.58 73.61 11.15
CA GLY A 686 19.74 72.90 12.42
C GLY A 686 19.34 73.72 13.65
N GLN A 687 18.72 74.89 13.47
CA GLN A 687 18.24 75.70 14.59
C GLN A 687 16.92 75.15 15.11
N ARG A 688 16.81 75.00 16.43
CA ARG A 688 15.59 74.50 17.08
C ARG A 688 14.50 75.56 16.99
N VAL A 689 13.39 75.18 16.36
CA VAL A 689 12.21 76.03 16.14
C VAL A 689 11.29 75.96 17.35
N THR A 690 11.03 74.75 17.87
CA THR A 690 10.19 74.55 19.07
C THR A 690 10.41 73.16 19.67
N THR A 691 9.93 72.98 20.90
CA THR A 691 9.87 71.69 21.59
C THR A 691 8.39 71.36 21.84
N LEU A 692 7.92 70.25 21.28
CA LEU A 692 6.50 69.85 21.31
C LEU A 692 6.15 68.99 22.52
N VAL A 693 7.11 68.20 22.99
CA VAL A 693 6.97 67.33 24.16
C VAL A 693 8.27 67.41 24.93
N ASN A 694 8.20 67.52 26.25
CA ASN A 694 9.33 67.36 27.17
C ASN A 694 8.81 66.93 28.54
N LYS A 695 8.55 65.63 28.70
CA LYS A 695 8.02 65.06 29.95
C LYS A 695 8.40 63.60 30.08
N GLN A 696 8.30 63.06 31.29
CA GLN A 696 8.39 61.64 31.51
C GLN A 696 7.16 60.95 30.91
N ILE A 697 7.38 59.89 30.15
CA ILE A 697 6.33 59.10 29.50
C ILE A 697 6.53 57.64 29.90
N ALA A 698 5.44 57.00 30.33
CA ALA A 698 5.46 55.62 30.80
C ALA A 698 5.76 54.65 29.64
N ALA A 699 6.40 53.53 29.98
CA ALA A 699 6.72 52.42 29.08
C ALA A 699 5.49 51.92 28.30
N ASN A 700 5.74 51.43 27.09
CA ASN A 700 4.77 50.87 26.14
C ASN A 700 3.54 51.74 25.89
N THR A 701 3.72 53.07 25.80
CA THR A 701 2.62 53.98 25.46
C THR A 701 2.81 54.59 24.08
N ASN A 702 1.73 54.54 23.28
CA ASN A 702 1.62 55.33 22.06
C ASN A 702 1.22 56.75 22.40
N GLN A 703 1.94 57.71 21.86
CA GLN A 703 1.73 59.12 22.09
C GLN A 703 1.49 59.83 20.77
N VAL A 704 0.57 60.78 20.81
CA VAL A 704 0.16 61.57 19.66
C VAL A 704 0.31 63.03 20.04
N VAL A 705 1.14 63.76 19.30
CA VAL A 705 1.30 65.20 19.48
C VAL A 705 1.01 65.93 18.17
N THR A 706 0.27 67.02 18.27
CA THR A 706 -0.05 67.86 17.12
C THR A 706 0.95 69.00 17.04
N PHE A 707 1.52 69.20 15.85
CA PHE A 707 2.34 70.36 15.54
C PHE A 707 1.53 71.33 14.68
N ASN A 708 1.58 72.62 15.03
CA ASN A 708 1.00 73.69 14.23
C ASN A 708 2.12 74.65 13.79
N GLY A 709 2.36 74.67 12.49
CA GLY A 709 3.39 75.48 11.84
C GLY A 709 2.89 76.80 11.28
N ALA A 710 1.68 77.30 11.59
CA ALA A 710 1.08 78.47 10.90
C ALA A 710 1.97 79.74 10.83
N GLY A 711 2.91 79.90 11.76
CA GLY A 711 3.88 81.01 11.79
C GLY A 711 5.22 80.74 11.07
N LEU A 712 5.39 79.57 10.46
CA LEU A 712 6.62 79.14 9.79
C LEU A 712 6.50 79.30 8.26
N SER A 713 7.65 79.44 7.61
CA SER A 713 7.74 79.52 6.14
C SER A 713 7.62 78.12 5.51
N SER A 714 7.12 78.04 4.27
CA SER A 714 7.13 76.79 3.51
C SER A 714 8.57 76.28 3.37
N GLY A 715 8.80 75.01 3.66
CA GLY A 715 10.15 74.45 3.66
C GLY A 715 10.28 73.11 4.34
N LEU A 716 11.51 72.58 4.31
CA LEU A 716 11.84 71.33 4.98
C LEU A 716 12.18 71.60 6.45
N TYR A 717 11.62 70.80 7.33
CA TYR A 717 11.88 70.79 8.75
C TYR A 717 12.24 69.36 9.19
N PHE A 718 12.92 69.24 10.31
CA PHE A 718 13.22 67.95 10.93
C PHE A 718 12.65 67.93 12.32
N TYR A 719 12.19 66.77 12.76
CA TYR A 719 11.80 66.57 14.15
C TYR A 719 12.46 65.32 14.70
N GLN A 720 12.85 65.41 15.96
CA GLN A 720 13.66 64.40 16.63
C GLN A 720 12.98 63.93 17.90
N LEU A 721 13.02 62.61 18.10
CA LEU A 721 12.67 61.96 19.35
C LEU A 721 13.94 61.72 20.14
N LYS A 722 14.00 62.31 21.33
CA LYS A 722 15.04 62.06 22.33
C LYS A 722 14.44 61.35 23.53
N ALA A 723 15.15 60.36 24.04
CA ALA A 723 14.86 59.69 25.29
C ALA A 723 16.10 59.82 26.21
N ASP A 724 15.90 60.33 27.42
CA ASP A 724 16.94 60.52 28.43
C ASP A 724 18.20 61.21 27.87
N ASN A 725 17.97 62.32 27.16
CA ASN A 725 18.98 63.17 26.48
C ASN A 725 19.78 62.52 25.34
N ARG A 726 19.38 61.35 24.85
CA ARG A 726 19.96 60.74 23.64
C ARG A 726 18.97 60.77 22.48
N VAL A 727 19.44 61.04 21.27
CA VAL A 727 18.60 61.03 20.06
C VAL A 727 18.33 59.58 19.67
N MET A 728 17.06 59.21 19.64
CA MET A 728 16.61 57.87 19.27
C MET A 728 16.29 57.81 17.78
N ALA A 729 15.55 58.81 17.28
CA ALA A 729 15.11 58.84 15.89
C ALA A 729 14.93 60.28 15.41
N THR A 730 15.21 60.51 14.12
CA THR A 730 14.98 61.79 13.44
C THR A 730 14.18 61.54 12.17
N ARG A 731 13.17 62.37 11.93
CA ARG A 731 12.36 62.35 10.71
C ARG A 731 12.28 63.76 10.12
N LYS A 732 12.03 63.82 8.81
CA LYS A 732 11.88 65.09 8.08
C LYS A 732 10.42 65.31 7.74
N MET A 733 9.96 66.55 7.76
CA MET A 733 8.61 66.95 7.39
C MET A 733 8.65 68.19 6.50
N MET A 734 7.71 68.29 5.58
CA MET A 734 7.61 69.38 4.62
C MET A 734 6.38 70.21 4.96
N MET A 735 6.60 71.49 5.30
CA MET A 735 5.51 72.43 5.48
C MET A 735 5.28 73.17 4.16
N ILE A 736 4.02 73.30 3.76
CA ILE A 736 3.62 74.09 2.61
C ILE A 736 2.56 75.07 3.10
N LYS A 737 2.75 76.36 2.85
CA LYS A 737 1.81 77.42 3.18
C LYS A 737 0.76 77.61 2.09
#